data_AF-E9FHM0-F1
#
_entry.id   AF-E9FHM0-F1
#
_cell.length_a   1.000
_cell.length_b   1.000
_cell.length_c   1.000
_cell.angle_alpha   90.00
_cell.angle_beta   90.00
_cell.angle_gamma   90.00
#
_symmetry.space_group_name_H-M   'P 1'
#
loop_
_entity.id
_entity.type
_entity.pdbx_description
1 polymer ?
#
loop_
_entity_poly.entity_id
_entity_poly.type
_entity_poly.pdbx_seq_one_letter_code
_entity_poly.pdbx_strand_id
1 'polypeptide(L)'
;MKQLSSAQVRQMWLDFWASKGHSVEPSVSLVPVNDPTLLWINSGVATLKKYFDGTIIPENPRITNAQKAIRTNDIENVGKTARHHTMFEMLGNFSIGDYFRDEAITWAYELLTSPEWFDFPADKLYMTYYPDDKDSYNRWIEVGVDPSHLIPIEDNFWEIGAGPSGPDTEIFFDRGEAFDPENIGLRLLAEDIENDRYIEIWNIVLSQFNADPAVPRSDYKELPHKNIDTGAGLERLVAVIQGAKTNFETDLFMPIIREVEKLSGKVYDQDGDNMSFKVIADHIRSLSFAIGDGALPGNEGRGYVLRRLLRRASMHGQKLGINEPFLYKLVPTVGKIMENYYPEVLEKRDFIEKIVKSEEESFARTLHSGQHFAQGIVADLKEKGQSVIAGQDVFKLYDTYGFPVELTEEIAEEAGMTVDREGFEAAMKEQQERARASAVKGGSMGMQNETLQNITVESVFNYNASQLPSKLVAIVADNAEVEAVSEGTASLIFAETPFYAEMGGQVADHGQILDAKGNVVATVTDVQKAPNGQALHTVEVLAPLALNQEYTLAIDTNRRHRVMKNHTATHLLHAALHNILGHHATQAGSLNEVEFLRFDFTHFQAVTPEELRAIEQQVNEKIWEAIAVETIETDIDTAKEMGAMALFGEKYGKEVRVVTIGDYSVELCGGTHVGNTSEIGLFKIVKEEGIGSGTRRILAVTGKEAFEAYREQEDALKAVAATLKAPQLKEVPHKVEGLQEQLRQLQKENAELKEKAAAAAAGDVFKNVQEANGHRYIASQVSVSDAGALRTFADNWKQKDYSDVLVLVAAIGDKVNVLVASKTKDVHAGNLVKELAPIVDGRGGGKPDMAMAGGSNQAKIQELLDAVAGKL
;
A
#
# COMPACT_ATOMS: atom_id res chain seq x y z
N MET A 1 40.45 11.48 20.23
CA MET A 1 39.16 10.94 19.76
C MET A 1 39.22 9.43 19.76
N LYS A 2 38.29 8.79 20.46
CA LYS A 2 38.19 7.32 20.52
C LYS A 2 37.68 6.77 19.19
N GLN A 3 38.15 5.57 18.82
CA GLN A 3 37.64 4.83 17.67
C GLN A 3 36.60 3.83 18.17
N LEU A 4 35.34 4.02 17.77
CA LEU A 4 34.18 3.29 18.30
C LEU A 4 33.31 2.75 17.15
N SER A 5 32.67 1.60 17.37
CA SER A 5 31.60 1.11 16.50
C SER A 5 30.30 1.90 16.72
N SER A 6 29.38 1.86 15.76
CA SER A 6 28.06 2.48 15.88
C SER A 6 27.30 2.08 17.14
N ALA A 7 27.36 0.80 17.51
CA ALA A 7 26.76 0.30 18.75
C ALA A 7 27.40 0.90 20.00
N GLN A 8 28.73 1.07 20.01
CA GLN A 8 29.45 1.69 21.12
C GLN A 8 29.16 3.19 21.21
N VAL A 9 29.04 3.89 20.07
CA VAL A 9 28.67 5.31 20.03
C VAL A 9 27.27 5.52 20.62
N ARG A 10 26.29 4.70 20.19
CA ARG A 10 24.93 4.73 20.73
C ARG A 10 24.90 4.47 22.23
N GLN A 11 25.58 3.42 22.69
CA GLN A 11 25.59 3.08 24.12
C GLN A 11 26.27 4.17 24.95
N MET A 12 27.38 4.74 24.47
CA MET A 12 28.10 5.81 25.15
C MET A 12 27.25 7.08 25.31
N TRP A 13 26.44 7.41 24.31
CA TRP A 13 25.47 8.50 24.40
C TRP A 13 24.46 8.25 25.53
N LEU A 14 23.83 7.07 25.54
CA LEU A 14 22.81 6.73 26.52
C LEU A 14 23.38 6.66 27.95
N ASP A 15 24.56 6.06 28.11
CA ASP A 15 25.26 5.95 29.40
C ASP A 15 25.65 7.33 29.95
N PHE A 16 26.11 8.25 29.09
CA PHE A 16 26.42 9.61 29.49
C PHE A 16 25.20 10.31 30.09
N TRP A 17 24.09 10.30 29.37
CA TRP A 17 22.87 10.98 29.81
C TRP A 17 22.24 10.30 31.02
N ALA A 18 22.28 8.97 31.10
CA ALA A 18 21.89 8.24 32.30
C ALA A 18 22.71 8.69 33.53
N SER A 19 24.02 8.94 33.36
CA SER A 19 24.88 9.46 34.44
C SER A 19 24.50 10.87 34.94
N LYS A 20 23.77 11.65 34.11
CA LYS A 20 23.23 12.97 34.45
C LYS A 20 21.79 12.93 34.98
N GLY A 21 21.25 11.73 35.19
CA GLY A 21 19.92 11.48 35.77
C GLY A 21 18.79 11.40 34.75
N HIS A 22 19.09 11.26 33.46
CA HIS A 22 18.08 11.05 32.43
C HIS A 22 17.54 9.61 32.47
N SER A 23 16.24 9.46 32.28
CA SER A 23 15.64 8.16 31.97
C SER A 23 15.96 7.78 30.53
N VAL A 24 16.48 6.57 30.32
CA VAL A 24 16.72 6.01 28.99
C VAL A 24 15.40 5.42 28.49
N GLU A 25 14.76 6.09 27.55
CA GLU A 25 13.52 5.65 26.94
C GLU A 25 13.80 4.82 25.68
N PRO A 26 13.10 3.69 25.48
CA PRO A 26 13.27 2.89 24.28
C PRO A 26 12.78 3.66 23.04
N SER A 27 13.29 3.27 21.87
CA SER A 27 12.80 3.84 20.62
C SER A 27 11.36 3.41 20.35
N VAL A 28 10.49 4.34 19.96
CA VAL A 28 9.12 4.04 19.56
C VAL A 28 9.05 3.63 18.08
N SER A 29 7.91 3.04 17.69
CA SER A 29 7.61 2.67 16.30
C SER A 29 7.73 3.87 15.35
N LEU A 30 8.25 3.62 14.14
CA LEU A 30 8.25 4.57 13.02
C LEU A 30 6.83 4.95 12.59
N VAL A 31 5.85 4.08 12.84
CA VAL A 31 4.44 4.34 12.57
C VAL A 31 3.87 5.16 13.75
N PRO A 32 3.51 6.44 13.53
CA PRO A 32 2.96 7.26 14.60
C PRO A 32 1.67 6.67 15.16
N VAL A 33 1.58 6.63 16.49
CA VAL A 33 0.39 6.17 17.21
C VAL A 33 -0.45 7.39 17.58
N ASN A 34 -1.69 7.46 17.10
CA ASN A 34 -2.65 8.52 17.40
C ASN A 34 -2.23 9.95 16.99
N ASP A 35 -1.30 10.09 16.04
CA ASP A 35 -0.94 11.39 15.46
C ASP A 35 -1.28 11.43 13.95
N PRO A 36 -2.42 12.02 13.56
CA PRO A 36 -2.82 12.13 12.16
C PRO A 36 -2.01 13.19 11.39
N THR A 37 -1.19 13.99 12.06
CA THR A 37 -0.37 15.05 11.44
C THR A 37 0.94 14.54 10.87
N LEU A 38 1.37 13.32 11.26
CA LEU A 38 2.63 12.73 10.84
C LEU A 38 2.43 11.47 9.98
N LEU A 39 3.11 11.44 8.83
CA LEU A 39 3.20 10.22 8.04
C LEU A 39 4.17 9.21 8.67
N TRP A 40 5.33 9.66 9.12
CA TRP A 40 6.32 8.84 9.84
C TRP A 40 6.82 9.63 11.04
N ILE A 41 7.28 8.93 12.07
CA ILE A 41 8.13 9.57 13.08
C ILE A 41 9.41 10.04 12.38
N ASN A 42 9.66 11.34 12.39
CA ASN A 42 10.71 12.02 11.63
C ASN A 42 11.80 12.66 12.52
N SER A 43 11.59 12.67 13.84
CA SER A 43 12.51 13.22 14.84
C SER A 43 12.31 12.56 16.21
N GLY A 44 13.26 12.77 17.13
CA GLY A 44 13.15 12.33 18.52
C GLY A 44 12.00 13.03 19.25
N VAL A 45 11.90 14.36 19.13
CA VAL A 45 10.86 15.16 19.80
C VAL A 45 9.43 14.84 19.38
N ALA A 46 9.23 14.37 18.13
CA ALA A 46 7.90 13.97 17.65
C ALA A 46 7.24 12.91 18.56
N THR A 47 8.05 12.09 19.22
CA THR A 47 7.61 11.03 20.13
C THR A 47 7.26 11.56 21.53
N LEU A 48 7.71 12.77 21.85
CA LEU A 48 7.61 13.42 23.16
C LEU A 48 6.68 14.64 23.16
N LYS A 49 5.99 14.92 22.04
CA LYS A 49 5.13 16.10 21.84
C LYS A 49 4.17 16.36 23.01
N LYS A 50 3.53 15.30 23.53
CA LYS A 50 2.61 15.33 24.68
C LYS A 50 3.21 15.88 25.99
N TYR A 51 4.54 15.82 26.14
CA TYR A 51 5.25 16.38 27.28
C TYR A 51 5.58 17.86 27.04
N PHE A 52 6.02 18.20 25.82
CA PHE A 52 6.38 19.57 25.44
C PHE A 52 5.17 20.50 25.34
N ASP A 53 4.00 20.00 24.93
CA ASP A 53 2.75 20.76 24.90
C ASP A 53 2.03 20.82 26.25
N GLY A 54 2.54 20.11 27.26
CA GLY A 54 2.00 20.09 28.63
C GLY A 54 0.76 19.22 28.83
N THR A 55 0.36 18.42 27.83
CA THR A 55 -0.78 17.49 27.96
C THR A 55 -0.52 16.42 29.02
N ILE A 56 0.73 15.98 29.15
CA ILE A 56 1.19 15.00 30.15
C ILE A 56 2.46 15.54 30.81
N ILE A 57 2.57 15.38 32.13
CA ILE A 57 3.78 15.67 32.87
C ILE A 57 4.59 14.37 32.97
N PRO A 58 5.87 14.32 32.54
CA PRO A 58 6.68 13.12 32.63
C PRO A 58 7.05 12.80 34.08
N GLU A 59 7.20 11.51 34.42
CA GLU A 59 7.65 11.09 35.76
C GLU A 59 9.09 11.54 36.05
N ASN A 60 9.96 11.47 35.03
CA ASN A 60 11.28 12.07 35.05
C ASN A 60 11.33 13.18 33.98
N PRO A 61 11.55 14.46 34.34
CA PRO A 61 11.64 15.55 33.36
C PRO A 61 12.90 15.47 32.48
N ARG A 62 13.84 14.57 32.77
CA ARG A 62 15.06 14.33 31.99
C ARG A 62 14.96 13.02 31.22
N ILE A 63 15.03 13.09 29.89
CA ILE A 63 14.81 11.92 29.02
C ILE A 63 15.93 11.82 27.98
N THR A 64 16.43 10.62 27.71
CA THR A 64 17.35 10.37 26.58
C THR A 64 16.91 9.14 25.80
N ASN A 65 17.15 9.14 24.48
CA ASN A 65 16.86 8.00 23.63
C ASN A 65 17.76 7.97 22.38
N ALA A 66 17.66 6.86 21.64
CA ALA A 66 18.11 6.72 20.26
C ALA A 66 16.89 6.39 19.40
N GLN A 67 16.27 7.42 18.81
CA GLN A 67 15.00 7.27 18.10
C GLN A 67 15.22 7.03 16.61
N LYS A 68 14.69 5.93 16.09
CA LYS A 68 14.59 5.69 14.64
C LYS A 68 13.64 6.70 13.99
N ALA A 69 14.05 7.30 12.88
CA ALA A 69 13.29 8.33 12.17
C ALA A 69 13.32 8.10 10.65
N ILE A 70 12.22 8.42 9.96
CA ILE A 70 12.16 8.45 8.49
C ILE A 70 11.90 9.86 7.99
N ARG A 71 12.67 10.29 6.98
CA ARG A 71 12.47 11.55 6.25
C ARG A 71 12.25 11.26 4.77
N THR A 72 11.06 11.59 4.27
CA THR A 72 10.67 11.30 2.88
C THR A 72 11.16 12.35 1.89
N ASN A 73 11.42 13.57 2.36
CA ASN A 73 11.98 14.67 1.59
C ASN A 73 13.41 14.38 1.10
N ASP A 74 14.16 13.55 1.82
CA ASP A 74 15.58 13.29 1.54
C ASP A 74 15.81 12.07 0.63
N ILE A 75 14.75 11.34 0.24
CA ILE A 75 14.86 10.10 -0.55
C ILE A 75 15.69 10.32 -1.81
N GLU A 76 15.47 11.41 -2.54
CA GLU A 76 16.18 11.70 -3.79
C GLU A 76 17.66 12.03 -3.59
N ASN A 77 18.04 12.53 -2.41
CA ASN A 77 19.41 12.87 -2.06
C ASN A 77 20.24 11.65 -1.63
N VAL A 78 19.58 10.53 -1.28
CA VAL A 78 20.23 9.27 -0.91
C VAL A 78 21.07 8.75 -2.07
N GLY A 79 22.35 8.50 -1.79
CA GLY A 79 23.32 8.02 -2.77
C GLY A 79 23.94 9.10 -3.66
N LYS A 80 23.30 10.28 -3.80
CA LYS A 80 23.85 11.46 -4.48
C LYS A 80 24.76 12.27 -3.56
N THR A 81 24.35 12.45 -2.30
CA THR A 81 25.10 13.20 -1.27
C THR A 81 25.82 12.26 -0.30
N ALA A 82 26.77 12.79 0.47
CA ALA A 82 27.56 12.01 1.42
C ALA A 82 26.82 11.61 2.70
N ARG A 83 25.67 12.23 3.00
CA ARG A 83 25.10 12.24 4.38
C ARG A 83 23.59 12.06 4.49
N HIS A 84 22.85 12.04 3.39
CA HIS A 84 21.39 11.88 3.44
C HIS A 84 20.99 10.40 3.47
N HIS A 85 19.99 10.13 4.30
CA HIS A 85 19.42 8.80 4.51
C HIS A 85 17.90 8.88 4.53
N THR A 86 17.23 7.81 4.09
CA THR A 86 15.78 7.72 4.23
C THR A 86 15.40 7.46 5.68
N MET A 87 16.12 6.56 6.34
CA MET A 87 16.00 6.25 7.75
C MET A 87 17.33 6.49 8.44
N PHE A 88 17.28 7.14 9.60
CA PHE A 88 18.44 7.41 10.44
C PHE A 88 18.04 7.34 11.91
N GLU A 89 19.04 7.30 12.79
CA GLU A 89 18.82 7.36 14.22
C GLU A 89 19.14 8.75 14.74
N MET A 90 18.15 9.37 15.38
CA MET A 90 18.30 10.63 16.08
C MET A 90 18.53 10.34 17.56
N LEU A 91 19.78 10.52 18.01
CA LEU A 91 20.14 10.50 19.41
C LEU A 91 19.64 11.79 20.05
N GLY A 92 18.91 11.66 21.15
CA GLY A 92 18.27 12.78 21.82
C GLY A 92 18.55 12.81 23.32
N ASN A 93 18.63 14.02 23.85
CA ASN A 93 18.48 14.33 25.26
C ASN A 93 17.50 15.50 25.40
N PHE A 94 16.54 15.36 26.30
CA PHE A 94 15.41 16.25 26.47
C PHE A 94 15.29 16.67 27.93
N SER A 95 14.93 17.93 28.12
CA SER A 95 14.60 18.51 29.44
C SER A 95 13.22 19.13 29.36
N ILE A 96 12.31 18.68 30.22
CA ILE A 96 10.95 19.21 30.33
C ILE A 96 10.85 20.04 31.60
N GLY A 97 11.16 21.34 31.49
CA GLY A 97 11.07 22.29 32.60
C GLY A 97 12.07 22.11 33.75
N ASP A 98 13.20 21.44 33.53
CA ASP A 98 14.23 21.21 34.54
C ASP A 98 15.54 21.97 34.26
N TYR A 99 16.50 21.36 33.53
CA TYR A 99 17.71 22.06 33.10
C TYR A 99 17.50 22.76 31.76
N PHE A 100 18.31 23.78 31.47
CA PHE A 100 18.19 24.53 30.22
C PHE A 100 19.56 24.74 29.59
N ARG A 101 19.84 25.95 29.09
CA ARG A 101 21.00 26.29 28.28
C ARG A 101 22.34 25.95 28.93
N ASP A 102 22.54 26.38 30.17
CA ASP A 102 23.86 26.32 30.82
C ASP A 102 24.29 24.87 30.97
N GLU A 103 23.45 24.00 31.53
CA GLU A 103 23.73 22.59 31.68
C GLU A 103 23.78 21.87 30.32
N ALA A 104 22.85 22.16 29.40
CA ALA A 104 22.80 21.51 28.09
C ALA A 104 24.12 21.70 27.32
N ILE A 105 24.60 22.94 27.21
CA ILE A 105 25.86 23.26 26.51
C ILE A 105 27.06 22.65 27.25
N THR A 106 27.07 22.70 28.59
CA THR A 106 28.17 22.13 29.39
C THR A 106 28.31 20.64 29.18
N TRP A 107 27.20 19.92 29.28
CA TRP A 107 27.19 18.47 29.15
C TRP A 107 27.42 18.03 27.70
N ALA A 108 26.95 18.80 26.71
CA ALA A 108 27.30 18.55 25.32
C ALA A 108 28.80 18.67 25.07
N TYR A 109 29.42 19.74 25.59
CA TYR A 109 30.87 19.92 25.48
C TYR A 109 31.65 18.82 26.23
N GLU A 110 31.20 18.44 27.43
CA GLU A 110 31.78 17.35 28.23
C GLU A 110 31.74 16.01 27.49
N LEU A 111 30.57 15.62 26.96
CA LEU A 111 30.38 14.37 26.23
C LEU A 111 31.31 14.30 25.01
N LEU A 112 31.40 15.38 24.25
CA LEU A 112 32.23 15.43 23.05
C LEU A 112 33.72 15.43 23.40
N THR A 113 34.19 16.28 24.32
CA THR A 113 35.63 16.56 24.48
C THR A 113 36.32 15.80 25.61
N SER A 114 35.59 15.29 26.61
CA SER A 114 36.20 14.62 27.75
C SER A 114 36.90 13.32 27.36
N PRO A 115 38.10 13.04 27.88
CA PRO A 115 38.78 11.75 27.71
C PRO A 115 37.97 10.54 28.25
N GLU A 116 37.04 10.78 29.18
CA GLU A 116 36.16 9.75 29.72
C GLU A 116 35.12 9.29 28.68
N TRP A 117 34.73 10.18 27.76
CA TRP A 117 33.66 9.98 26.77
C TRP A 117 34.22 9.92 25.34
N PHE A 118 33.80 10.78 24.41
CA PHE A 118 34.21 10.68 23.00
C PHE A 118 35.63 11.19 22.70
N ASP A 119 36.19 12.04 23.56
CA ASP A 119 37.56 12.57 23.47
C ASP A 119 37.82 13.34 22.15
N PHE A 120 36.85 14.10 21.64
CA PHE A 120 37.01 14.88 20.41
C PHE A 120 38.03 16.00 20.61
N PRO A 121 38.90 16.25 19.61
CA PRO A 121 39.78 17.42 19.63
C PRO A 121 38.94 18.71 19.64
N ALA A 122 39.04 19.47 20.72
CA ALA A 122 38.24 20.69 20.90
C ALA A 122 38.49 21.73 19.80
N ASP A 123 39.70 21.79 19.25
CA ASP A 123 40.09 22.65 18.12
C ASP A 123 39.47 22.23 16.78
N LYS A 124 38.69 21.15 16.74
CA LYS A 124 37.91 20.73 15.57
C LYS A 124 36.42 20.97 15.71
N LEU A 125 35.97 21.46 16.86
CA LEU A 125 34.56 21.79 17.09
C LEU A 125 34.30 23.25 16.74
N TYR A 126 33.26 23.46 15.94
CA TYR A 126 32.73 24.76 15.56
C TYR A 126 31.26 24.81 15.96
N MET A 127 30.77 25.95 16.39
CA MET A 127 29.39 26.09 16.82
C MET A 127 28.73 27.25 16.10
N THR A 128 27.52 27.02 15.61
CA THR A 128 26.66 28.07 15.08
C THR A 128 25.66 28.48 16.16
N TYR A 129 25.21 29.73 16.13
CA TYR A 129 24.27 30.23 17.12
C TYR A 129 23.41 31.37 16.57
N TYR A 130 22.20 31.51 17.12
CA TYR A 130 21.33 32.64 16.80
C TYR A 130 21.98 33.98 17.20
N PRO A 131 22.11 34.98 16.31
CA PRO A 131 22.84 36.21 16.60
C PRO A 131 22.37 36.95 17.85
N ASP A 132 21.07 36.92 18.15
CA ASP A 132 20.49 37.57 19.33
C ASP A 132 20.59 36.73 20.62
N ASP A 133 20.91 35.44 20.54
CA ASP A 133 21.12 34.57 21.70
C ASP A 133 22.55 34.67 22.25
N LYS A 134 22.86 35.82 22.88
CA LYS A 134 24.17 36.08 23.48
C LYS A 134 24.52 35.17 24.65
N ASP A 135 23.51 34.58 25.30
CA ASP A 135 23.73 33.69 26.42
C ASP A 135 24.40 32.38 25.98
N SER A 136 23.96 31.80 24.85
CA SER A 136 24.59 30.59 24.30
C SER A 136 26.02 30.85 23.84
N TYR A 137 26.25 32.00 23.19
CA TYR A 137 27.60 32.46 22.85
C TYR A 137 28.51 32.56 24.08
N ASN A 138 28.05 33.22 25.15
CA ASN A 138 28.83 33.35 26.38
C ASN A 138 29.10 31.99 27.02
N ARG A 139 28.10 31.10 27.04
CA ARG A 139 28.26 29.76 27.64
C ARG A 139 29.28 28.91 26.89
N TRP A 140 29.30 28.96 25.56
CA TRP A 140 30.31 28.26 24.77
C TRP A 140 31.75 28.72 25.08
N ILE A 141 31.94 30.03 25.28
CA ILE A 141 33.24 30.57 25.70
C ILE A 141 33.63 30.07 27.10
N GLU A 142 32.68 30.05 28.04
CA GLU A 142 32.92 29.60 29.42
C GLU A 142 33.34 28.12 29.51
N VAL A 143 32.81 27.26 28.63
CA VAL A 143 33.21 25.84 28.58
C VAL A 143 34.52 25.62 27.83
N GLY A 144 35.07 26.64 27.17
CA GLY A 144 36.41 26.64 26.57
C GLY A 144 36.46 26.64 25.04
N VAL A 145 35.36 26.97 24.35
CA VAL A 145 35.36 27.15 22.90
C VAL A 145 36.04 28.46 22.52
N ASP A 146 36.92 28.43 21.52
CA ASP A 146 37.55 29.64 20.99
C ASP A 146 36.49 30.53 20.30
N PRO A 147 36.45 31.85 20.55
CA PRO A 147 35.49 32.75 19.90
C PRO A 147 35.52 32.72 18.37
N SER A 148 36.67 32.39 17.75
CA SER A 148 36.78 32.24 16.29
C SER A 148 36.06 31.01 15.74
N HIS A 149 35.63 30.09 16.61
CA HIS A 149 34.85 28.90 16.27
C HIS A 149 33.34 29.09 16.51
N LEU A 150 32.91 30.30 16.91
CA LEU A 150 31.50 30.65 17.10
C LEU A 150 31.00 31.50 15.92
N ILE A 151 30.07 30.94 15.14
CA ILE A 151 29.58 31.54 13.89
C ILE A 151 28.12 31.98 14.09
N PRO A 152 27.80 33.28 13.99
CA PRO A 152 26.41 33.73 14.04
C PRO A 152 25.67 33.40 12.73
N ILE A 153 24.51 32.75 12.80
CA ILE A 153 23.64 32.45 11.65
C ILE A 153 22.19 32.79 11.99
N GLU A 154 21.55 33.64 11.18
CA GLU A 154 20.16 34.11 11.42
C GLU A 154 19.13 32.97 11.41
N ASP A 155 19.40 31.91 10.65
CA ASP A 155 18.52 30.74 10.54
C ASP A 155 18.63 29.76 11.71
N ASN A 156 19.53 30.00 12.69
CA ASN A 156 19.59 29.24 13.94
C ASN A 156 18.42 29.57 14.88
N PHE A 157 17.20 29.32 14.41
CA PHE A 157 15.98 29.46 15.18
C PHE A 157 14.99 28.40 14.75
N TRP A 158 14.68 27.48 15.66
CA TRP A 158 13.81 26.34 15.40
C TRP A 158 12.34 26.70 15.62
N GLU A 159 11.54 26.53 14.56
CA GLU A 159 10.11 26.82 14.54
C GLU A 159 9.40 25.92 13.51
N ILE A 160 8.50 25.04 13.96
CA ILE A 160 7.66 24.21 13.09
C ILE A 160 6.19 24.53 13.34
N GLY A 161 5.72 25.63 12.74
CA GLY A 161 4.34 26.09 12.87
C GLY A 161 4.01 26.56 14.29
N ALA A 162 2.73 26.49 14.66
CA ALA A 162 2.28 26.92 15.98
C ALA A 162 2.69 25.92 17.07
N GLY A 163 3.34 26.41 18.14
CA GLY A 163 3.78 25.57 19.26
C GLY A 163 5.16 25.96 19.82
N PRO A 164 5.74 25.12 20.72
CA PRO A 164 7.06 25.37 21.31
C PRO A 164 8.15 25.60 20.26
N SER A 165 8.94 26.67 20.42
CA SER A 165 9.98 27.15 19.50
C SER A 165 11.08 27.90 20.24
N GLY A 166 12.19 28.20 19.56
CA GLY A 166 13.27 28.99 20.17
C GLY A 166 14.54 29.06 19.35
N PRO A 167 15.54 29.84 19.81
CA PRO A 167 16.86 29.83 19.21
C PRO A 167 17.48 28.44 19.35
N ASP A 168 18.38 28.09 18.45
CA ASP A 168 19.18 26.88 18.56
C ASP A 168 20.67 27.16 18.36
N THR A 169 21.47 26.18 18.74
CA THR A 169 22.92 26.19 18.53
C THR A 169 23.35 24.82 18.06
N GLU A 170 24.08 24.77 16.96
CA GLU A 170 24.49 23.52 16.34
C GLU A 170 26.00 23.34 16.44
N ILE A 171 26.43 22.10 16.62
CA ILE A 171 27.81 21.71 16.78
C ILE A 171 28.26 21.01 15.49
N PHE A 172 29.31 21.56 14.90
CA PHE A 172 29.96 21.07 13.69
C PHE A 172 31.34 20.51 14.01
N PHE A 173 31.74 19.47 13.28
CA PHE A 173 33.09 18.92 13.33
C PHE A 173 33.86 19.23 12.04
N ASP A 174 35.04 19.84 12.16
CA ASP A 174 35.97 20.09 11.04
C ASP A 174 36.79 18.84 10.69
N ARG A 175 36.40 18.17 9.62
CA ARG A 175 37.09 17.00 9.06
C ARG A 175 38.41 17.36 8.35
N GLY A 176 38.70 18.66 8.19
CA GLY A 176 39.94 19.19 7.65
C GLY A 176 39.88 19.51 6.15
N GLU A 177 40.95 20.15 5.66
CA GLU A 177 41.06 20.69 4.30
C GLU A 177 40.94 19.64 3.19
N ALA A 178 41.18 18.35 3.50
CA ALA A 178 40.97 17.26 2.54
C ALA A 178 39.52 17.16 2.04
N PHE A 179 38.55 17.69 2.79
CA PHE A 179 37.13 17.74 2.44
C PHE A 179 36.67 19.12 1.93
N ASP A 180 37.62 20.01 1.64
CA ASP A 180 37.41 21.35 1.09
C ASP A 180 38.34 21.56 -0.12
N PRO A 181 38.10 20.87 -1.24
CA PRO A 181 38.99 20.88 -2.40
C PRO A 181 39.16 22.27 -3.02
N GLU A 182 38.16 23.15 -2.82
CA GLU A 182 38.16 24.53 -3.31
C GLU A 182 38.82 25.51 -2.32
N ASN A 183 39.24 25.03 -1.13
CA ASN A 183 39.83 25.83 -0.06
C ASN A 183 38.98 27.06 0.32
N ILE A 184 37.67 26.89 0.38
CA ILE A 184 36.71 27.94 0.72
C ILE A 184 36.80 28.30 2.22
N GLY A 185 37.21 27.35 3.06
CA GLY A 185 37.45 27.56 4.49
C GLY A 185 36.17 27.82 5.28
N LEU A 186 36.24 28.68 6.29
CA LEU A 186 35.13 28.95 7.22
C LEU A 186 33.87 29.50 6.54
N ARG A 187 34.00 30.07 5.34
CA ARG A 187 32.84 30.51 4.53
C ARG A 187 31.88 29.36 4.22
N LEU A 188 32.37 28.12 4.14
CA LEU A 188 31.52 26.94 3.99
C LEU A 188 30.46 26.85 5.08
N LEU A 189 30.83 27.20 6.31
CA LEU A 189 29.94 27.20 7.47
C LEU A 189 29.17 28.53 7.59
N ALA A 190 29.85 29.67 7.45
CA ALA A 190 29.25 30.99 7.68
C ALA A 190 28.22 31.43 6.62
N GLU A 191 28.26 30.84 5.42
CA GLU A 191 27.31 31.11 4.33
C GLU A 191 26.38 29.90 4.08
N ASP A 192 26.36 28.92 4.99
CA ASP A 192 25.60 27.67 4.90
C ASP A 192 25.73 26.98 3.52
N ILE A 193 26.97 26.87 3.04
CA ILE A 193 27.26 26.23 1.76
C ILE A 193 27.37 24.72 2.00
N GLU A 194 26.56 23.94 1.29
CA GLU A 194 26.60 22.48 1.34
C GLU A 194 28.03 21.95 1.10
N ASN A 195 28.59 21.28 2.11
CA ASN A 195 29.98 20.85 2.11
C ASN A 195 30.19 19.57 2.93
N ASP A 196 31.35 18.93 2.76
CA ASP A 196 31.72 17.71 3.49
C ASP A 196 32.81 17.93 4.55
N ARG A 197 33.26 19.18 4.76
CA ARG A 197 34.31 19.53 5.72
C ARG A 197 33.74 19.76 7.11
N TYR A 198 32.78 20.67 7.23
CA TYR A 198 32.09 20.99 8.48
C TYR A 198 30.79 20.19 8.50
N ILE A 199 30.77 19.11 9.28
CA ILE A 199 29.59 18.26 9.41
C ILE A 199 28.89 18.58 10.72
N GLU A 200 27.63 19.00 10.64
CA GLU A 200 26.74 19.14 11.79
C GLU A 200 26.52 17.76 12.44
N ILE A 201 26.99 17.61 13.68
CA ILE A 201 26.91 16.36 14.45
C ILE A 201 25.82 16.41 15.52
N TRP A 202 25.38 17.61 15.94
CA TRP A 202 24.43 17.77 17.04
C TRP A 202 23.80 19.17 17.04
N ASN A 203 22.47 19.23 17.08
CA ASN A 203 21.70 20.46 17.32
C ASN A 203 21.12 20.49 18.75
N ILE A 204 21.24 21.65 19.42
CA ILE A 204 20.61 21.97 20.72
C ILE A 204 19.59 23.09 20.52
N VAL A 205 18.31 22.73 20.58
CA VAL A 205 17.17 23.65 20.47
C VAL A 205 16.74 24.12 21.86
N LEU A 206 16.76 25.43 22.06
CA LEU A 206 16.42 26.11 23.32
C LEU A 206 14.95 26.55 23.29
N SER A 207 14.05 25.58 23.42
CA SER A 207 12.61 25.81 23.36
C SER A 207 12.15 26.72 24.52
N GLN A 208 11.88 27.98 24.21
CA GLN A 208 11.55 29.02 25.20
C GLN A 208 10.35 29.88 24.81
N PHE A 209 9.90 29.81 23.56
CA PHE A 209 8.79 30.58 23.03
C PHE A 209 7.66 29.69 22.52
N ASN A 210 6.46 30.23 22.41
CA ASN A 210 5.33 29.61 21.75
C ASN A 210 5.09 30.36 20.44
N ALA A 211 5.49 29.74 19.34
CA ALA A 211 5.31 30.27 18.01
C ALA A 211 3.83 30.41 17.67
N ASP A 212 3.48 31.56 17.11
CA ASP A 212 2.19 31.83 16.50
C ASP A 212 2.45 32.39 15.09
N PRO A 213 2.19 31.60 14.03
CA PRO A 213 2.43 32.02 12.65
C PRO A 213 1.66 33.29 12.24
N ALA A 214 0.69 33.75 13.03
CA ALA A 214 -0.04 34.99 12.78
C ALA A 214 0.74 36.26 13.19
N VAL A 215 1.85 36.15 13.94
CA VAL A 215 2.63 37.28 14.45
C VAL A 215 4.13 37.10 14.16
N PRO A 216 4.93 38.18 14.09
CA PRO A 216 6.37 38.06 13.94
C PRO A 216 7.02 37.42 15.18
N ARG A 217 8.18 36.76 15.00
CA ARG A 217 8.95 36.09 16.08
C ARG A 217 9.20 36.97 17.30
N SER A 218 9.38 38.29 17.10
CA SER A 218 9.59 39.26 18.18
C SER A 218 8.43 39.33 19.18
N ASP A 219 7.23 38.92 18.76
CA ASP A 219 6.00 39.00 19.53
C ASP A 219 5.58 37.62 20.08
N TYR A 220 6.42 36.59 19.90
CA TYR A 220 6.16 35.27 20.48
C TYR A 220 6.18 35.34 22.00
N LYS A 221 5.20 34.68 22.62
CA LYS A 221 5.10 34.61 24.07
C LYS A 221 6.06 33.55 24.59
N GLU A 222 6.68 33.79 25.74
CA GLU A 222 7.48 32.77 26.40
C GLU A 222 6.61 31.58 26.84
N LEU A 223 7.21 30.39 26.81
CA LEU A 223 6.61 29.17 27.34
C LEU A 223 6.54 29.24 28.88
N PRO A 224 5.52 28.60 29.51
CA PRO A 224 5.45 28.48 30.96
C PRO A 224 6.69 27.81 31.58
N HIS A 225 7.29 26.87 30.85
CA HIS A 225 8.53 26.20 31.19
C HIS A 225 9.42 26.15 29.96
N LYS A 226 10.71 26.46 30.14
CA LYS A 226 11.72 26.32 29.08
C LYS A 226 12.18 24.87 29.00
N ASN A 227 12.36 24.38 27.79
CA ASN A 227 12.66 22.98 27.52
C ASN A 227 13.92 22.86 26.66
N ILE A 228 14.60 21.72 26.76
CA ILE A 228 15.67 21.34 25.85
C ILE A 228 15.16 20.26 24.92
N ASP A 229 15.28 20.51 23.63
CA ASP A 229 15.12 19.53 22.56
C ASP A 229 16.46 19.42 21.83
N THR A 230 16.90 18.21 21.54
CA THR A 230 18.16 18.00 20.83
C THR A 230 18.03 16.89 19.81
N GLY A 231 18.88 16.97 18.78
CA GLY A 231 19.04 15.91 17.80
C GLY A 231 20.49 15.78 17.37
N ALA A 232 21.07 14.61 17.60
CA ALA A 232 22.36 14.22 17.04
C ALA A 232 22.17 13.02 16.10
N GLY A 233 22.58 13.14 14.84
CA GLY A 233 22.49 12.05 13.88
C GLY A 233 23.56 11.00 14.13
N LEU A 234 23.17 9.78 14.53
CA LEU A 234 24.11 8.70 14.82
C LEU A 234 25.03 8.44 13.61
N GLU A 235 24.46 8.38 12.40
CA GLU A 235 25.18 8.10 11.17
C GLU A 235 26.30 9.11 10.91
N ARG A 236 26.05 10.40 11.15
CA ARG A 236 27.04 11.47 10.98
C ARG A 236 28.11 11.40 12.07
N LEU A 237 27.71 11.20 13.32
CA LEU A 237 28.65 11.08 14.44
C LEU A 237 29.60 9.88 14.25
N VAL A 238 29.05 8.74 13.82
CA VAL A 238 29.83 7.53 13.52
C VAL A 238 30.77 7.75 12.35
N ALA A 239 30.34 8.45 11.28
CA ALA A 239 31.20 8.76 10.14
C ALA A 239 32.42 9.59 10.55
N VAL A 240 32.22 10.59 11.43
CA VAL A 240 33.32 11.40 12.01
C VAL A 240 34.24 10.53 12.86
N ILE A 241 33.68 9.75 13.78
CA ILE A 241 34.44 8.90 14.71
C ILE A 241 35.31 7.88 13.96
N GLN A 242 34.77 7.26 12.92
CA GLN A 242 35.47 6.24 12.13
C GLN A 242 36.36 6.83 11.02
N GLY A 243 36.34 8.16 10.82
CA GLY A 243 37.05 8.82 9.73
C GLY A 243 36.57 8.38 8.34
N ALA A 244 35.31 7.95 8.22
CA ALA A 244 34.70 7.51 6.97
C ALA A 244 34.57 8.70 6.00
N LYS A 245 34.63 8.46 4.67
CA LYS A 245 34.47 9.52 3.65
C LYS A 245 33.03 10.02 3.58
N THR A 246 32.07 9.11 3.61
CA THR A 246 30.64 9.37 3.67
C THR A 246 30.02 8.52 4.78
N ASN A 247 28.75 8.76 5.10
CA ASN A 247 28.05 7.93 6.10
C ASN A 247 27.96 6.45 5.69
N PHE A 248 28.10 6.13 4.40
CA PHE A 248 27.99 4.78 3.86
C PHE A 248 29.25 3.92 4.12
N GLU A 249 30.42 4.52 4.35
CA GLU A 249 31.65 3.79 4.70
C GLU A 249 31.81 3.53 6.20
N THR A 250 30.69 3.36 6.91
CA THR A 250 30.65 3.02 8.33
C THR A 250 30.25 1.58 8.56
N ASP A 251 30.41 1.09 9.79
CA ASP A 251 29.92 -0.23 10.21
C ASP A 251 28.39 -0.41 10.12
N LEU A 252 27.64 0.69 9.98
CA LEU A 252 26.18 0.67 9.75
C LEU A 252 25.78 0.21 8.35
N PHE A 253 26.60 0.47 7.33
CA PHE A 253 26.22 0.24 5.93
C PHE A 253 27.20 -0.66 5.17
N MET A 254 28.49 -0.62 5.49
CA MET A 254 29.50 -1.42 4.80
C MET A 254 29.18 -2.92 4.78
N PRO A 255 28.68 -3.56 5.86
CA PRO A 255 28.34 -4.99 5.78
C PRO A 255 27.22 -5.30 4.77
N ILE A 256 26.26 -4.38 4.58
CA ILE A 256 25.21 -4.51 3.57
C ILE A 256 25.82 -4.36 2.17
N ILE A 257 26.66 -3.33 1.97
CA ILE A 257 27.36 -3.08 0.71
C ILE A 257 28.20 -4.29 0.29
N ARG A 258 28.95 -4.90 1.22
CA ARG A 258 29.73 -6.12 0.96
C ARG A 258 28.87 -7.29 0.51
N GLU A 259 27.63 -7.38 0.98
CA GLU A 259 26.71 -8.43 0.54
C GLU A 259 26.13 -8.14 -0.85
N VAL A 260 25.90 -6.87 -1.17
CA VAL A 260 25.55 -6.44 -2.54
C VAL A 260 26.70 -6.72 -3.52
N GLU A 261 27.96 -6.52 -3.13
CA GLU A 261 29.13 -6.89 -3.97
C GLU A 261 29.11 -8.39 -4.31
N LYS A 262 28.85 -9.26 -3.32
CA LYS A 262 28.76 -10.71 -3.55
C LYS A 262 27.63 -11.10 -4.50
N LEU A 263 26.48 -10.43 -4.38
CA LEU A 263 25.30 -10.70 -5.20
C LEU A 263 25.45 -10.17 -6.64
N SER A 264 26.07 -9.01 -6.81
CA SER A 264 26.24 -8.35 -8.12
C SER A 264 27.50 -8.80 -8.87
N GLY A 265 28.53 -9.25 -8.16
CA GLY A 265 29.88 -9.46 -8.72
C GLY A 265 30.63 -8.16 -9.04
N LYS A 266 30.07 -6.98 -8.70
CA LYS A 266 30.72 -5.67 -8.83
C LYS A 266 31.37 -5.27 -7.50
N VAL A 267 32.38 -4.41 -7.58
CA VAL A 267 33.15 -3.94 -6.41
C VAL A 267 32.75 -2.49 -6.09
N TYR A 268 32.59 -2.19 -4.81
CA TYR A 268 32.42 -0.85 -4.28
C TYR A 268 33.76 -0.12 -4.27
N ASP A 269 33.89 0.92 -5.09
CA ASP A 269 35.10 1.74 -5.20
C ASP A 269 34.87 3.09 -4.54
N GLN A 270 35.43 3.34 -3.35
CA GLN A 270 35.18 4.56 -2.57
C GLN A 270 35.39 5.88 -3.32
N ASP A 271 36.17 5.87 -4.41
CA ASP A 271 36.45 7.05 -5.25
C ASP A 271 35.69 7.04 -6.60
N GLY A 272 34.85 6.03 -6.83
CA GLY A 272 34.02 5.84 -8.02
C GLY A 272 32.53 6.12 -7.81
N ASP A 273 31.74 5.91 -8.86
CA ASP A 273 30.28 6.02 -8.80
C ASP A 273 29.65 4.76 -8.17
N ASN A 274 29.29 4.88 -6.89
CA ASN A 274 28.62 3.82 -6.13
C ASN A 274 27.18 4.14 -5.75
N MET A 275 26.50 5.05 -6.46
CA MET A 275 25.14 5.45 -6.10
C MET A 275 24.23 4.24 -5.88
N SER A 276 24.33 3.23 -6.76
CA SER A 276 23.51 2.02 -6.66
C SER A 276 23.75 1.22 -5.38
N PHE A 277 24.99 1.07 -4.92
CA PHE A 277 25.27 0.38 -3.66
C PHE A 277 24.71 1.14 -2.45
N LYS A 278 24.88 2.47 -2.45
CA LYS A 278 24.43 3.36 -1.39
C LYS A 278 22.90 3.34 -1.26
N VAL A 279 22.18 3.48 -2.37
CA VAL A 279 20.71 3.46 -2.41
C VAL A 279 20.16 2.11 -1.94
N ILE A 280 20.73 0.99 -2.40
CA ILE A 280 20.31 -0.34 -1.96
C ILE A 280 20.50 -0.49 -0.44
N ALA A 281 21.67 -0.11 0.08
CA ALA A 281 22.00 -0.26 1.50
C ALA A 281 21.09 0.58 2.42
N ASP A 282 20.83 1.83 2.05
CA ASP A 282 19.93 2.73 2.77
C ASP A 282 18.48 2.23 2.76
N HIS A 283 17.97 1.92 1.57
CA HIS A 283 16.56 1.61 1.39
C HIS A 283 16.20 0.26 2.02
N ILE A 284 17.07 -0.75 1.96
CA ILE A 284 16.77 -2.03 2.62
C ILE A 284 16.80 -1.91 4.14
N ARG A 285 17.67 -1.06 4.71
CA ARG A 285 17.63 -0.74 6.15
C ARG A 285 16.29 -0.10 6.50
N SER A 286 15.88 0.92 5.75
CA SER A 286 14.61 1.62 5.94
C SER A 286 13.39 0.70 5.84
N LEU A 287 13.35 -0.17 4.82
CA LEU A 287 12.30 -1.16 4.61
C LEU A 287 12.22 -2.16 5.76
N SER A 288 13.37 -2.65 6.22
CA SER A 288 13.41 -3.66 7.29
C SER A 288 12.81 -3.12 8.58
N PHE A 289 13.14 -1.89 8.96
CA PHE A 289 12.59 -1.24 10.15
C PHE A 289 11.11 -0.90 9.99
N ALA A 290 10.72 -0.27 8.89
CA ALA A 290 9.33 0.14 8.69
C ALA A 290 8.38 -1.07 8.62
N ILE A 291 8.78 -2.16 7.97
CA ILE A 291 8.00 -3.40 7.93
C ILE A 291 8.02 -4.10 9.29
N GLY A 292 9.16 -4.11 9.99
CA GLY A 292 9.26 -4.61 11.37
C GLY A 292 8.31 -3.89 12.33
N ASP A 293 8.10 -2.59 12.12
CA ASP A 293 7.15 -1.76 12.88
C ASP A 293 5.68 -1.88 12.44
N GLY A 294 5.40 -2.75 11.46
CA GLY A 294 4.04 -3.08 11.02
C GLY A 294 3.53 -2.31 9.79
N ALA A 295 4.35 -1.46 9.16
CA ALA A 295 3.95 -0.82 7.92
C ALA A 295 4.09 -1.77 6.71
N LEU A 296 3.09 -1.78 5.84
CA LEU A 296 3.05 -2.65 4.66
C LEU A 296 3.13 -1.85 3.35
N PRO A 297 3.80 -2.34 2.30
CA PRO A 297 3.74 -1.74 0.96
C PRO A 297 2.30 -1.59 0.45
N GLY A 298 2.00 -0.44 -0.16
CA GLY A 298 0.64 0.01 -0.47
C GLY A 298 0.60 1.00 -1.64
N ASN A 299 -0.60 1.38 -2.07
CA ASN A 299 -0.80 2.38 -3.13
C ASN A 299 -0.79 3.82 -2.61
N GLU A 300 -1.01 4.02 -1.31
CA GLU A 300 -1.20 5.34 -0.71
C GLU A 300 -0.44 5.46 0.62
N GLY A 301 -0.25 6.71 1.07
CA GLY A 301 0.35 7.04 2.37
C GLY A 301 1.70 6.36 2.62
N ARG A 302 1.84 5.73 3.79
CA ARG A 302 3.07 5.03 4.21
C ARG A 302 3.44 3.90 3.26
N GLY A 303 2.43 3.14 2.84
CA GLY A 303 2.65 1.99 1.96
C GLY A 303 3.19 2.39 0.60
N TYR A 304 2.80 3.56 0.09
CA TYR A 304 3.36 4.13 -1.13
C TYR A 304 4.86 4.40 -0.99
N VAL A 305 5.27 5.02 0.12
CA VAL A 305 6.69 5.29 0.41
C VAL A 305 7.50 4.00 0.43
N LEU A 306 7.05 2.96 1.14
CA LEU A 306 7.77 1.68 1.19
C LEU A 306 7.89 1.04 -0.19
N ARG A 307 6.82 1.07 -0.97
CA ARG A 307 6.85 0.59 -2.35
C ARG A 307 7.86 1.36 -3.20
N ARG A 308 7.91 2.69 -3.09
CA ARG A 308 8.88 3.53 -3.79
C ARG A 308 10.32 3.13 -3.44
N LEU A 309 10.64 3.00 -2.15
CA LEU A 309 11.98 2.60 -1.69
C LEU A 309 12.38 1.21 -2.21
N LEU A 310 11.47 0.23 -2.13
CA LEU A 310 11.74 -1.13 -2.59
C LEU A 310 11.97 -1.17 -4.10
N ARG A 311 11.13 -0.50 -4.88
CA ARG A 311 11.25 -0.46 -6.34
C ARG A 311 12.53 0.24 -6.78
N ARG A 312 12.89 1.36 -6.14
CA ARG A 312 14.14 2.08 -6.40
C ARG A 312 15.37 1.24 -6.06
N ALA A 313 15.38 0.57 -4.90
CA ALA A 313 16.46 -0.34 -4.54
C ALA A 313 16.58 -1.53 -5.51
N SER A 314 15.47 -2.12 -5.93
CA SER A 314 15.44 -3.23 -6.88
C SER A 314 15.98 -2.81 -8.26
N MET A 315 15.63 -1.60 -8.72
CA MET A 315 16.16 -0.98 -9.94
C MET A 315 17.69 -0.79 -9.89
N HIS A 316 18.21 -0.26 -8.80
CA HIS A 316 19.65 -0.15 -8.61
C HIS A 316 20.34 -1.52 -8.57
N GLY A 317 19.66 -2.55 -8.05
CA GLY A 317 20.11 -3.94 -8.17
C GLY A 317 20.28 -4.38 -9.63
N GLN A 318 19.31 -4.07 -10.48
CA GLN A 318 19.40 -4.34 -11.92
C GLN A 318 20.53 -3.56 -12.61
N LYS A 319 20.76 -2.28 -12.24
CA LYS A 319 21.92 -1.50 -12.73
C LYS A 319 23.25 -2.18 -12.34
N LEU A 320 23.28 -2.89 -11.21
CA LEU A 320 24.42 -3.69 -10.79
C LEU A 320 24.48 -5.09 -11.44
N GLY A 321 23.47 -5.49 -12.22
CA GLY A 321 23.39 -6.78 -12.91
C GLY A 321 22.64 -7.87 -12.13
N ILE A 322 21.95 -7.52 -11.05
CA ILE A 322 21.14 -8.44 -10.26
C ILE A 322 19.72 -8.47 -10.84
N ASN A 323 19.37 -9.57 -11.52
CA ASN A 323 18.07 -9.71 -12.21
C ASN A 323 17.03 -10.54 -11.43
N GLU A 324 17.46 -11.18 -10.34
CA GLU A 324 16.60 -11.99 -9.47
C GLU A 324 16.26 -11.23 -8.19
N PRO A 325 15.12 -11.52 -7.52
CA PRO A 325 14.82 -10.96 -6.21
C PRO A 325 15.97 -11.19 -5.21
N PHE A 326 16.46 -10.10 -4.62
CA PHE A 326 17.65 -10.11 -3.78
C PHE A 326 17.54 -9.28 -2.51
N LEU A 327 16.66 -8.27 -2.47
CA LEU A 327 16.57 -7.34 -1.33
C LEU A 327 16.26 -8.08 -0.02
N TYR A 328 15.38 -9.08 -0.06
CA TYR A 328 15.06 -9.89 1.13
C TYR A 328 16.28 -10.62 1.71
N LYS A 329 17.29 -10.95 0.89
CA LYS A 329 18.52 -11.63 1.34
C LYS A 329 19.41 -10.71 2.17
N LEU A 330 19.21 -9.40 2.11
CA LEU A 330 19.97 -8.40 2.86
C LEU A 330 19.36 -8.14 4.25
N VAL A 331 18.09 -8.50 4.48
CA VAL A 331 17.38 -8.30 5.77
C VAL A 331 18.12 -8.93 6.95
N PRO A 332 18.66 -10.17 6.88
CA PRO A 332 19.46 -10.74 7.96
C PRO A 332 20.70 -9.92 8.31
N THR A 333 21.33 -9.30 7.31
CA THR A 333 22.52 -8.46 7.51
C THR A 333 22.13 -7.18 8.24
N VAL A 334 21.02 -6.53 7.84
CA VAL A 334 20.47 -5.37 8.57
C VAL A 334 20.19 -5.75 10.03
N GLY A 335 19.50 -6.87 10.26
CA GLY A 335 19.17 -7.32 11.61
C GLY A 335 20.41 -7.53 12.48
N LYS A 336 21.48 -8.13 11.95
CA LYS A 336 22.75 -8.36 12.69
C LYS A 336 23.49 -7.07 13.04
N ILE A 337 23.47 -6.07 12.16
CA ILE A 337 24.11 -4.76 12.44
C ILE A 337 23.41 -4.07 13.62
N MET A 338 22.09 -4.24 13.71
CA MET A 338 21.23 -3.48 14.62
C MET A 338 20.83 -4.23 15.89
N GLU A 339 21.10 -5.54 15.97
CA GLU A 339 20.64 -6.49 17.02
C GLU A 339 20.84 -5.99 18.45
N ASN A 340 21.94 -5.30 18.74
CA ASN A 340 22.28 -4.85 20.09
C ASN A 340 21.24 -3.88 20.69
N TYR A 341 20.59 -3.08 19.84
CA TYR A 341 19.58 -2.10 20.30
C TYR A 341 18.20 -2.33 19.69
N TYR A 342 18.13 -3.00 18.53
CA TYR A 342 16.89 -3.29 17.81
C TYR A 342 16.79 -4.79 17.45
N PRO A 343 16.63 -5.69 18.44
CA PRO A 343 16.50 -7.13 18.19
C PRO A 343 15.25 -7.48 17.37
N GLU A 344 14.23 -6.60 17.36
CA GLU A 344 12.94 -6.84 16.71
C GLU A 344 13.05 -7.11 15.20
N VAL A 345 14.09 -6.58 14.54
CA VAL A 345 14.33 -6.81 13.11
C VAL A 345 14.69 -8.28 12.84
N LEU A 346 15.45 -8.91 13.73
CA LEU A 346 15.77 -10.34 13.63
C LEU A 346 14.62 -11.23 14.11
N GLU A 347 13.90 -10.82 15.15
CA GLU A 347 12.71 -11.54 15.64
C GLU A 347 11.62 -11.62 14.55
N LYS A 348 11.44 -10.56 13.77
CA LYS A 348 10.45 -10.46 12.68
C LYS A 348 11.04 -10.75 11.30
N ARG A 349 12.25 -11.33 11.23
CA ARG A 349 12.98 -11.53 9.97
C ARG A 349 12.16 -12.24 8.91
N ASP A 350 11.55 -13.38 9.23
CA ASP A 350 10.81 -14.20 8.26
C ASP A 350 9.61 -13.43 7.66
N PHE A 351 8.95 -12.61 8.48
CA PHE A 351 7.87 -11.74 8.05
C PHE A 351 8.36 -10.62 7.11
N ILE A 352 9.43 -9.92 7.49
CA ILE A 352 10.05 -8.86 6.69
C ILE A 352 10.54 -9.41 5.35
N GLU A 353 11.27 -10.54 5.36
CA GLU A 353 11.77 -11.22 4.17
C GLU A 353 10.63 -11.60 3.21
N LYS A 354 9.53 -12.16 3.75
CA LYS A 354 8.37 -12.55 2.94
C LYS A 354 7.73 -11.35 2.25
N ILE A 355 7.56 -10.23 2.94
CA ILE A 355 6.97 -9.01 2.37
C ILE A 355 7.88 -8.40 1.31
N VAL A 356 9.16 -8.20 1.64
CA VAL A 356 10.14 -7.62 0.70
C VAL A 356 10.22 -8.47 -0.56
N LYS A 357 10.33 -9.79 -0.41
CA LYS A 357 10.38 -10.72 -1.55
C LYS A 357 9.11 -10.68 -2.39
N SER A 358 7.93 -10.72 -1.76
CA SER A 358 6.65 -10.70 -2.48
C SER A 358 6.46 -9.45 -3.32
N GLU A 359 6.78 -8.27 -2.76
CA GLU A 359 6.66 -7.00 -3.50
C GLU A 359 7.75 -6.89 -4.59
N GLU A 360 8.96 -7.38 -4.34
CA GLU A 360 10.04 -7.41 -5.34
C GLU A 360 9.69 -8.32 -6.52
N GLU A 361 9.16 -9.52 -6.27
CA GLU A 361 8.65 -10.43 -7.31
C GLU A 361 7.47 -9.83 -8.08
N SER A 362 6.59 -9.11 -7.38
CA SER A 362 5.47 -8.41 -8.02
C SER A 362 5.95 -7.31 -8.96
N PHE A 363 6.90 -6.52 -8.50
CA PHE A 363 7.50 -5.45 -9.29
C PHE A 363 8.30 -5.99 -10.48
N ALA A 364 9.07 -7.06 -10.31
CA ALA A 364 9.84 -7.67 -11.41
C ALA A 364 8.94 -8.07 -12.59
N ARG A 365 7.71 -8.55 -12.33
CA ARG A 365 6.72 -8.85 -13.38
C ARG A 365 6.25 -7.61 -14.14
N THR A 366 6.18 -6.45 -13.50
CA THR A 366 5.69 -5.20 -14.10
C THR A 366 6.82 -4.41 -14.77
N LEU A 367 8.02 -4.47 -14.19
CA LEU A 367 9.17 -3.66 -14.56
C LEU A 367 9.67 -3.91 -15.99
N HIS A 368 9.74 -5.17 -16.41
CA HIS A 368 10.30 -5.52 -17.73
C HIS A 368 9.50 -4.89 -18.90
N SER A 369 8.19 -4.71 -18.73
CA SER A 369 7.34 -4.06 -19.74
C SER A 369 7.43 -2.53 -19.66
N GLY A 370 7.43 -1.95 -18.45
CA GLY A 370 7.50 -0.50 -18.25
C GLY A 370 8.86 0.11 -18.61
N GLN A 371 9.96 -0.55 -18.26
CA GLN A 371 11.32 -0.06 -18.52
C GLN A 371 11.65 0.00 -20.02
N HIS A 372 11.23 -1.02 -20.79
CA HIS A 372 11.42 -1.01 -22.25
C HIS A 372 10.66 0.15 -22.90
N PHE A 373 9.45 0.44 -22.41
CA PHE A 373 8.63 1.55 -22.90
C PHE A 373 9.24 2.91 -22.53
N ALA A 374 9.69 3.09 -21.28
CA ALA A 374 10.35 4.32 -20.82
C ALA A 374 11.64 4.61 -21.60
N GLN A 375 12.47 3.59 -21.82
CA GLN A 375 13.68 3.71 -22.63
C GLN A 375 13.38 4.03 -24.10
N GLY A 376 12.28 3.46 -24.64
CA GLY A 376 11.79 3.80 -25.98
C GLY A 376 11.39 5.27 -26.10
N ILE A 377 10.63 5.79 -25.12
CA ILE A 377 10.26 7.22 -25.08
C ILE A 377 11.51 8.11 -25.04
N VAL A 378 12.48 7.80 -24.17
CA VAL A 378 13.73 8.58 -24.07
C VAL A 378 14.52 8.53 -25.38
N ALA A 379 14.62 7.36 -26.03
CA ALA A 379 15.32 7.23 -27.31
C ALA A 379 14.65 8.06 -28.42
N ASP A 380 13.32 7.98 -28.51
CA ASP A 380 12.51 8.74 -29.47
C ASP A 380 12.64 10.26 -29.24
N LEU A 381 12.64 10.71 -27.98
CA LEU A 381 12.80 12.13 -27.63
C LEU A 381 14.20 12.63 -27.96
N LYS A 382 15.25 11.81 -27.70
CA LYS A 382 16.63 12.12 -28.13
C LYS A 382 16.73 12.27 -29.64
N GLU A 383 16.09 11.39 -30.41
CA GLU A 383 16.07 11.47 -31.87
C GLU A 383 15.34 12.73 -32.37
N LYS A 384 14.27 13.14 -31.67
CA LYS A 384 13.46 14.34 -31.99
C LYS A 384 14.04 15.64 -31.43
N GLY A 385 15.14 15.60 -30.68
CA GLY A 385 15.75 16.77 -30.03
C GLY A 385 14.87 17.40 -28.94
N GLN A 386 13.99 16.61 -28.31
CA GLN A 386 13.13 17.03 -27.22
C GLN A 386 13.71 16.57 -25.88
N SER A 387 13.54 17.38 -24.83
CA SER A 387 14.12 17.12 -23.50
C SER A 387 13.07 16.93 -22.40
N VAL A 388 11.79 16.84 -22.76
CA VAL A 388 10.68 16.73 -21.80
C VAL A 388 9.82 15.51 -22.15
N ILE A 389 9.65 14.61 -21.19
CA ILE A 389 8.70 13.49 -21.28
C ILE A 389 7.30 14.02 -20.96
N ALA A 390 6.36 13.85 -21.89
CA ALA A 390 5.01 14.37 -21.74
C ALA A 390 4.25 13.69 -20.58
N GLY A 391 3.43 14.46 -19.86
CA GLY A 391 2.70 13.97 -18.70
C GLY A 391 1.73 12.82 -19.01
N GLN A 392 1.19 12.75 -20.24
CA GLN A 392 0.37 11.62 -20.71
C GLN A 392 1.17 10.33 -20.86
N ASP A 393 2.44 10.40 -21.29
CA ASP A 393 3.30 9.23 -21.42
C ASP A 393 3.73 8.72 -20.04
N VAL A 394 3.99 9.64 -19.10
CA VAL A 394 4.24 9.33 -17.69
C VAL A 394 3.00 8.72 -17.04
N PHE A 395 1.81 9.28 -17.31
CA PHE A 395 0.54 8.72 -16.84
C PHE A 395 0.31 7.32 -17.41
N LYS A 396 0.64 7.08 -18.68
CA LYS A 396 0.52 5.74 -19.28
C LYS A 396 1.52 4.75 -18.67
N LEU A 397 2.76 5.17 -18.42
CA LEU A 397 3.74 4.38 -17.68
C LEU A 397 3.21 3.98 -16.30
N TYR A 398 2.64 4.93 -15.58
CA TYR A 398 2.05 4.73 -14.26
C TYR A 398 0.79 3.84 -14.29
N ASP A 399 -0.23 4.21 -15.05
CA ASP A 399 -1.56 3.59 -15.04
C ASP A 399 -1.61 2.27 -15.80
N THR A 400 -1.00 2.21 -16.99
CA THR A 400 -1.06 1.02 -17.84
C THR A 400 0.01 -0.01 -17.49
N TYR A 401 1.22 0.46 -17.18
CA TYR A 401 2.38 -0.41 -16.97
C TYR A 401 2.80 -0.52 -15.50
N GLY A 402 2.10 0.15 -14.59
CA GLY A 402 2.41 0.14 -13.15
C GLY A 402 3.79 0.72 -12.82
N PHE A 403 4.40 1.46 -13.77
CA PHE A 403 5.76 1.98 -13.70
C PHE A 403 5.76 3.31 -12.94
N PRO A 404 6.40 3.39 -11.75
CA PRO A 404 6.40 4.58 -10.92
C PRO A 404 6.84 5.85 -11.66
N VAL A 405 6.20 6.97 -11.30
CA VAL A 405 6.54 8.30 -11.84
C VAL A 405 7.97 8.66 -11.48
N GLU A 406 8.39 8.38 -10.25
CA GLU A 406 9.72 8.72 -9.74
C GLU A 406 10.82 7.95 -10.49
N LEU A 407 10.54 6.72 -10.92
CA LEU A 407 11.46 5.97 -11.76
C LEU A 407 11.52 6.54 -13.18
N THR A 408 10.42 7.12 -13.67
CA THR A 408 10.40 7.82 -14.96
C THR A 408 11.23 9.11 -14.87
N GLU A 409 11.15 9.81 -13.74
CA GLU A 409 11.95 11.00 -13.45
C GLU A 409 13.44 10.69 -13.35
N GLU A 410 13.82 9.63 -12.62
CA GLU A 410 15.23 9.22 -12.50
C GLU A 410 15.81 8.83 -13.87
N ILE A 411 15.05 8.10 -14.69
CA ILE A 411 15.45 7.76 -16.08
C ILE A 411 15.57 9.03 -16.95
N ALA A 412 14.68 10.01 -16.76
CA ALA A 412 14.75 11.28 -17.47
C ALA A 412 16.01 12.07 -17.07
N GLU A 413 16.28 12.20 -15.77
CA GLU A 413 17.46 12.90 -15.25
C GLU A 413 18.76 12.29 -15.77
N GLU A 414 18.90 10.97 -15.72
CA GLU A 414 20.07 10.25 -16.27
C GLU A 414 20.26 10.51 -17.78
N ALA A 415 19.16 10.75 -18.50
CA ALA A 415 19.18 11.07 -19.92
C ALA A 415 19.39 12.56 -20.21
N GLY A 416 19.49 13.42 -19.20
CA GLY A 416 19.54 14.88 -19.34
C GLY A 416 18.20 15.51 -19.72
N MET A 417 17.09 14.88 -19.30
CA MET A 417 15.71 15.25 -19.63
C MET A 417 14.90 15.54 -18.35
N THR A 418 13.72 16.12 -18.50
CA THR A 418 12.76 16.36 -17.42
C THR A 418 11.40 15.71 -17.72
N VAL A 419 10.55 15.63 -16.71
CA VAL A 419 9.17 15.13 -16.82
C VAL A 419 8.17 16.28 -16.67
N ASP A 420 7.13 16.28 -17.49
CA ASP A 420 5.98 17.18 -17.34
C ASP A 420 5.04 16.67 -16.22
N ARG A 421 5.32 17.12 -14.98
CA ARG A 421 4.52 16.79 -13.79
C ARG A 421 3.10 17.34 -13.85
N GLU A 422 2.92 18.58 -14.34
CA GLU A 422 1.60 19.20 -14.41
C GLU A 422 0.68 18.42 -15.36
N GLY A 423 1.20 17.98 -16.51
CA GLY A 423 0.48 17.13 -17.44
C GLY A 423 0.11 15.75 -16.85
N PHE A 424 0.99 15.17 -16.02
CA PHE A 424 0.71 13.92 -15.31
C PHE A 424 -0.42 14.09 -14.28
N GLU A 425 -0.35 15.14 -13.46
CA GLU A 425 -1.38 15.45 -12.45
C GLU A 425 -2.74 15.71 -13.10
N ALA A 426 -2.78 16.42 -14.23
CA ALA A 426 -3.98 16.64 -15.00
C ALA A 426 -4.61 15.31 -15.48
N ALA A 427 -3.80 14.39 -15.99
CA ALA A 427 -4.26 13.06 -16.45
C ALA A 427 -4.77 12.18 -15.29
N MET A 428 -4.08 12.23 -14.14
CA MET A 428 -4.54 11.57 -12.90
C MET A 428 -5.90 12.10 -12.42
N LYS A 429 -6.09 13.42 -12.46
CA LYS A 429 -7.35 14.04 -12.06
C LYS A 429 -8.51 13.63 -12.99
N GLU A 430 -8.27 13.58 -14.29
CA GLU A 430 -9.26 13.12 -15.28
C GLU A 430 -9.64 11.63 -15.06
N GLN A 431 -8.71 10.78 -14.64
CA GLN A 431 -9.01 9.40 -14.24
C GLN A 431 -9.86 9.34 -12.96
N GLN A 432 -9.49 10.11 -11.94
CA GLN A 432 -10.25 10.17 -10.67
C GLN A 432 -11.68 10.67 -10.87
N GLU A 433 -11.88 11.68 -11.72
CA GLU A 433 -13.22 12.19 -12.06
C GLU A 433 -14.06 11.14 -12.79
N ARG A 434 -13.47 10.36 -13.70
CA ARG A 434 -14.12 9.20 -14.35
C ARG A 434 -14.48 8.08 -13.35
N ALA A 435 -13.60 7.79 -12.38
CA ALA A 435 -13.85 6.80 -11.32
C ALA A 435 -14.94 7.26 -10.34
N ARG A 436 -14.99 8.56 -10.00
CA ARG A 436 -16.05 9.14 -9.16
C ARG A 436 -17.41 9.16 -9.85
N ALA A 437 -17.45 9.34 -11.17
CA ALA A 437 -18.69 9.25 -11.95
C ALA A 437 -19.28 7.82 -11.99
N SER A 438 -18.51 6.79 -11.63
CA SER A 438 -18.91 5.37 -11.62
C SER A 438 -19.15 4.79 -10.22
N ALA A 439 -18.91 5.55 -9.15
CA ALA A 439 -19.22 5.15 -7.78
C ALA A 439 -20.67 5.50 -7.41
N VAL A 440 -21.45 4.50 -6.98
CA VAL A 440 -22.78 4.67 -6.39
C VAL A 440 -22.69 5.64 -5.21
N LYS A 441 -23.56 6.66 -5.20
CA LYS A 441 -23.72 7.62 -4.10
C LYS A 441 -24.13 6.91 -2.80
N GLY A 442 -23.14 6.49 -2.01
CA GLY A 442 -23.25 6.25 -0.58
C GLY A 442 -22.71 7.48 0.17
N GLY A 443 -23.51 8.01 1.10
CA GLY A 443 -23.47 9.40 1.57
C GLY A 443 -22.16 9.87 2.20
N SER A 444 -21.71 11.06 1.78
CA SER A 444 -20.70 11.86 2.46
C SER A 444 -21.35 13.07 3.12
N MET A 445 -21.13 13.25 4.43
CA MET A 445 -21.16 14.52 5.17
C MET A 445 -22.34 15.46 4.85
N GLY A 446 -23.44 15.27 5.58
CA GLY A 446 -24.49 16.29 5.67
C GLY A 446 -23.99 17.57 6.37
N MET A 447 -24.57 18.72 6.01
CA MET A 447 -24.37 20.00 6.68
C MET A 447 -24.52 19.89 8.20
N GLN A 448 -23.66 20.58 8.95
CA GLN A 448 -23.80 20.75 10.40
C GLN A 448 -25.21 21.29 10.72
N ASN A 449 -26.03 20.50 11.40
CA ASN A 449 -27.35 20.90 11.83
C ASN A 449 -27.23 21.58 13.21
N GLU A 450 -27.26 22.91 13.25
CA GLU A 450 -27.17 23.69 14.49
C GLU A 450 -28.20 23.25 15.55
N THR A 451 -29.39 22.82 15.13
CA THR A 451 -30.45 22.32 16.02
C THR A 451 -29.99 21.10 16.82
N LEU A 452 -29.29 20.14 16.20
CA LEU A 452 -28.80 18.94 16.88
C LEU A 452 -27.62 19.23 17.83
N GLN A 453 -26.81 20.25 17.55
CA GLN A 453 -25.70 20.64 18.43
C GLN A 453 -26.19 21.27 19.74
N ASN A 454 -27.31 21.99 19.68
CA ASN A 454 -27.92 22.64 20.84
C ASN A 454 -28.65 21.66 21.78
N ILE A 455 -28.92 20.43 21.34
CA ILE A 455 -29.55 19.41 22.17
C ILE A 455 -28.50 18.78 23.10
N THR A 456 -28.57 19.16 24.37
CA THR A 456 -27.63 18.75 25.44
C THR A 456 -28.26 17.81 26.47
N VAL A 457 -29.47 17.32 26.20
CA VAL A 457 -30.17 16.36 27.08
C VAL A 457 -29.38 15.06 27.20
N GLU A 458 -29.36 14.47 28.39
CA GLU A 458 -28.69 13.19 28.62
C GLU A 458 -29.52 12.04 28.05
N SER A 459 -28.86 11.04 27.46
CA SER A 459 -29.47 9.84 26.90
C SER A 459 -28.55 8.64 27.13
N VAL A 460 -29.07 7.60 27.78
CA VAL A 460 -28.29 6.41 28.17
C VAL A 460 -28.75 5.19 27.36
N PHE A 461 -27.81 4.45 26.80
CA PHE A 461 -28.09 3.16 26.16
C PHE A 461 -28.08 2.01 27.17
N ASN A 462 -29.08 1.13 27.14
CA ASN A 462 -29.19 -0.02 28.03
C ASN A 462 -28.95 -1.34 27.27
N TYR A 463 -27.81 -1.98 27.55
CA TYR A 463 -27.42 -3.26 26.93
C TYR A 463 -28.33 -4.44 27.29
N ASN A 464 -28.97 -4.42 28.46
CA ASN A 464 -29.66 -5.58 29.06
C ASN A 464 -31.17 -5.60 28.78
N ALA A 465 -31.71 -4.51 28.23
CA ALA A 465 -33.14 -4.38 27.97
C ALA A 465 -33.44 -4.55 26.48
N SER A 466 -34.40 -5.42 26.14
CA SER A 466 -35.03 -5.43 24.82
C SER A 466 -36.25 -4.51 24.75
N GLN A 467 -36.79 -4.15 25.91
CA GLN A 467 -37.92 -3.26 26.06
C GLN A 467 -37.84 -2.53 27.40
N LEU A 468 -38.07 -1.21 27.41
CA LEU A 468 -38.12 -0.41 28.63
C LEU A 468 -39.04 0.82 28.48
N PRO A 469 -39.67 1.31 29.57
CA PRO A 469 -40.32 2.62 29.58
C PRO A 469 -39.27 3.73 29.65
N SER A 470 -39.43 4.79 28.85
CA SER A 470 -38.53 5.92 28.83
C SER A 470 -39.23 7.22 28.47
N LYS A 471 -38.72 8.31 29.03
CA LYS A 471 -39.23 9.66 28.79
C LYS A 471 -38.66 10.23 27.48
N LEU A 472 -39.54 10.75 26.62
CA LEU A 472 -39.16 11.50 25.42
C LEU A 472 -38.64 12.89 25.82
N VAL A 473 -37.36 13.15 25.54
CA VAL A 473 -36.65 14.35 26.00
C VAL A 473 -36.30 15.34 24.90
N ALA A 474 -36.36 14.93 23.63
CA ALA A 474 -36.31 15.85 22.49
C ALA A 474 -37.06 15.29 21.28
N ILE A 475 -37.65 16.18 20.48
CA ILE A 475 -38.29 15.86 19.19
C ILE A 475 -37.75 16.86 18.17
N VAL A 476 -37.25 16.36 17.05
CA VAL A 476 -36.78 17.15 15.92
C VAL A 476 -37.58 16.77 14.68
N ALA A 477 -38.25 17.75 14.09
CA ALA A 477 -39.00 17.61 12.84
C ALA A 477 -38.67 18.82 11.94
N ASP A 478 -38.51 18.58 10.63
CA ASP A 478 -38.15 19.62 9.65
C ASP A 478 -36.92 20.49 10.05
N ASN A 479 -35.91 19.86 10.66
CA ASN A 479 -34.71 20.49 11.22
C ASN A 479 -34.94 21.51 12.37
N ALA A 480 -36.10 21.48 13.02
CA ALA A 480 -36.40 22.30 14.19
C ALA A 480 -36.81 21.44 15.39
N GLU A 481 -36.49 21.90 16.60
CA GLU A 481 -37.00 21.30 17.83
C GLU A 481 -38.48 21.66 18.02
N VAL A 482 -39.31 20.66 18.29
CA VAL A 482 -40.77 20.82 18.41
C VAL A 482 -41.29 20.17 19.70
N GLU A 483 -42.43 20.65 20.22
CA GLU A 483 -43.03 20.07 21.43
C GLU A 483 -43.86 18.81 21.16
N ALA A 484 -44.31 18.60 19.92
CA ALA A 484 -45.10 17.45 19.52
C ALA A 484 -45.00 17.19 18.00
N VAL A 485 -45.21 15.94 17.60
CA VAL A 485 -45.32 15.51 16.20
C VAL A 485 -46.47 14.53 16.05
N SER A 486 -47.29 14.68 15.01
CA SER A 486 -48.51 13.87 14.81
C SER A 486 -48.45 12.91 13.64
N GLU A 487 -47.61 13.18 12.65
CA GLU A 487 -47.46 12.39 11.43
C GLU A 487 -46.10 12.68 10.77
N GLY A 488 -45.67 11.82 9.85
CA GLY A 488 -44.45 12.00 9.07
C GLY A 488 -43.20 11.39 9.73
N THR A 489 -42.02 11.83 9.27
CA THR A 489 -40.73 11.37 9.80
C THR A 489 -40.20 12.38 10.81
N ALA A 490 -39.74 11.90 11.96
CA ALA A 490 -39.13 12.73 13.00
C ALA A 490 -37.91 12.03 13.61
N SER A 491 -37.05 12.82 14.25
CA SER A 491 -35.96 12.31 15.07
C SER A 491 -36.28 12.52 16.55
N LEU A 492 -36.15 11.46 17.36
CA LEU A 492 -36.51 11.45 18.77
C LEU A 492 -35.30 11.11 19.64
N ILE A 493 -35.20 11.74 20.81
CA ILE A 493 -34.23 11.36 21.85
C ILE A 493 -34.98 11.02 23.12
N PHE A 494 -34.64 9.87 23.69
CA PHE A 494 -35.18 9.35 24.94
C PHE A 494 -34.12 9.39 26.04
N ALA A 495 -34.54 9.58 27.29
CA ALA A 495 -33.64 9.64 28.44
C ALA A 495 -32.83 8.33 28.63
N GLU A 496 -33.48 7.20 28.39
CA GLU A 496 -32.88 5.87 28.32
C GLU A 496 -33.40 5.13 27.08
N THR A 497 -32.59 4.31 26.42
CA THR A 497 -33.03 3.55 25.25
C THR A 497 -32.44 2.14 25.17
N PRO A 498 -33.24 1.13 24.75
CA PRO A 498 -32.73 -0.21 24.42
C PRO A 498 -32.22 -0.31 22.97
N PHE A 499 -32.36 0.75 22.17
CA PHE A 499 -31.95 0.78 20.76
C PHE A 499 -30.47 1.16 20.63
N TYR A 500 -29.71 0.30 19.95
CA TYR A 500 -28.31 0.50 19.65
C TYR A 500 -28.18 1.45 18.45
N ALA A 501 -27.40 2.51 18.64
CA ALA A 501 -27.03 3.43 17.57
C ALA A 501 -25.91 2.83 16.72
N GLU A 502 -25.97 2.98 15.41
CA GLU A 502 -24.94 2.47 14.48
C GLU A 502 -23.53 2.95 14.89
N MET A 503 -22.66 2.00 15.20
CA MET A 503 -21.24 2.25 15.51
C MET A 503 -20.45 0.93 15.54
N GLY A 504 -19.11 1.02 15.43
CA GLY A 504 -18.22 -0.13 15.54
C GLY A 504 -18.44 -1.20 14.47
N GLY A 505 -18.94 -0.80 13.30
CA GLY A 505 -19.35 -1.70 12.22
C GLY A 505 -20.70 -2.39 12.42
N GLN A 506 -21.36 -2.27 13.58
CA GLN A 506 -22.70 -2.80 13.79
C GLN A 506 -23.77 -1.80 13.33
N VAL A 507 -24.71 -2.25 12.50
CA VAL A 507 -25.86 -1.45 12.04
C VAL A 507 -26.87 -1.15 13.16
N ALA A 508 -27.65 -0.08 12.99
CA ALA A 508 -28.65 0.35 13.97
C ALA A 508 -29.78 -0.67 14.19
N ASP A 509 -30.37 -0.60 15.40
CA ASP A 509 -31.61 -1.32 15.69
C ASP A 509 -32.84 -0.66 15.10
N HIS A 510 -33.81 -1.51 14.78
CA HIS A 510 -35.17 -1.11 14.41
C HIS A 510 -36.14 -1.61 15.48
N GLY A 511 -37.38 -1.12 15.45
CA GLY A 511 -38.38 -1.53 16.41
C GLY A 511 -39.56 -0.58 16.49
N GLN A 512 -40.20 -0.54 17.65
CA GLN A 512 -41.47 0.14 17.87
C GLN A 512 -41.45 0.97 19.15
N ILE A 513 -42.23 2.05 19.11
CA ILE A 513 -42.53 2.91 20.27
C ILE A 513 -44.00 2.74 20.59
N LEU A 514 -44.32 2.41 21.84
CA LEU A 514 -45.68 2.15 22.31
C LEU A 514 -46.13 3.21 23.33
N ASP A 515 -47.41 3.57 23.29
CA ASP A 515 -48.04 4.39 24.33
C ASP A 515 -48.29 3.60 25.63
N ALA A 516 -48.78 4.28 26.66
CA ALA A 516 -49.14 3.67 27.95
C ALA A 516 -50.26 2.60 27.86
N LYS A 517 -50.99 2.53 26.74
CA LYS A 517 -52.02 1.51 26.47
C LYS A 517 -51.47 0.34 25.65
N GLY A 518 -50.21 0.37 25.23
CA GLY A 518 -49.57 -0.63 24.40
C GLY A 518 -49.89 -0.51 22.91
N ASN A 519 -50.40 0.62 22.43
CA ASN A 519 -50.57 0.86 21.00
C ASN A 519 -49.27 1.35 20.39
N VAL A 520 -48.94 0.88 19.19
CA VAL A 520 -47.78 1.38 18.44
C VAL A 520 -48.07 2.80 17.96
N VAL A 521 -47.24 3.75 18.40
CA VAL A 521 -47.36 5.18 18.06
C VAL A 521 -46.28 5.64 17.09
N ALA A 522 -45.16 4.92 16.99
CA ALA A 522 -44.14 5.14 15.97
C ALA A 522 -43.30 3.88 15.70
N THR A 523 -42.72 3.81 14.51
CA THR A 523 -41.77 2.75 14.10
C THR A 523 -40.39 3.35 14.00
N VAL A 524 -39.41 2.77 14.69
CA VAL A 524 -37.99 3.18 14.61
C VAL A 524 -37.35 2.49 13.41
N THR A 525 -36.82 3.28 12.48
CA THR A 525 -36.23 2.80 11.23
C THR A 525 -34.72 2.99 11.15
N ASP A 526 -34.15 3.82 12.01
CA ASP A 526 -32.70 4.04 12.12
C ASP A 526 -32.37 4.70 13.46
N VAL A 527 -31.16 4.46 13.98
CA VAL A 527 -30.66 5.07 15.22
C VAL A 527 -29.20 5.45 15.04
N GLN A 528 -28.89 6.74 15.21
CA GLN A 528 -27.56 7.31 15.02
C GLN A 528 -27.10 8.05 16.28
N LYS A 529 -25.80 8.34 16.40
CA LYS A 529 -25.30 9.21 17.47
C LYS A 529 -25.48 10.68 17.12
N ALA A 530 -26.15 11.43 17.98
CA ALA A 530 -26.17 12.89 17.95
C ALA A 530 -24.79 13.47 18.35
N PRO A 531 -24.52 14.77 18.09
CA PRO A 531 -23.21 15.39 18.35
C PRO A 531 -22.68 15.23 19.78
N ASN A 532 -23.57 15.14 20.78
CA ASN A 532 -23.20 14.98 22.19
C ASN A 532 -23.33 13.50 22.66
N GLY A 533 -23.37 12.55 21.73
CA GLY A 533 -23.35 11.11 22.01
C GLY A 533 -24.71 10.46 22.28
N GLN A 534 -25.81 11.23 22.23
CA GLN A 534 -27.16 10.69 22.45
C GLN A 534 -27.63 9.80 21.31
N ALA A 535 -28.50 8.83 21.60
CA ALA A 535 -29.17 8.03 20.59
C ALA A 535 -30.30 8.83 19.92
N LEU A 536 -30.10 9.17 18.66
CA LEU A 536 -31.06 9.86 17.80
C LEU A 536 -31.87 8.82 17.01
N HIS A 537 -33.14 8.65 17.36
CA HIS A 537 -34.02 7.66 16.75
C HIS A 537 -34.77 8.30 15.59
N THR A 538 -34.50 7.88 14.37
CA THR A 538 -35.33 8.25 13.21
C THR A 538 -36.55 7.36 13.19
N VAL A 539 -37.75 7.98 13.17
CA VAL A 539 -39.01 7.27 13.28
C VAL A 539 -40.02 7.68 12.21
N GLU A 540 -40.89 6.74 11.85
CA GLU A 540 -42.16 7.01 11.18
C GLU A 540 -43.27 7.14 12.24
N VAL A 541 -43.88 8.31 12.33
CA VAL A 541 -44.89 8.64 13.33
C VAL A 541 -46.27 8.18 12.87
N LEU A 542 -46.91 7.32 13.67
CA LEU A 542 -48.22 6.73 13.39
C LEU A 542 -49.35 7.37 14.23
N ALA A 543 -48.99 7.95 15.37
CA ALA A 543 -49.90 8.67 16.26
C ALA A 543 -49.17 9.80 16.99
N PRO A 544 -49.88 10.79 17.55
CA PRO A 544 -49.27 11.93 18.21
C PRO A 544 -48.30 11.56 19.34
N LEU A 545 -47.08 12.07 19.23
CA LEU A 545 -46.03 12.04 20.24
C LEU A 545 -45.82 13.46 20.79
N ALA A 546 -45.71 13.57 22.11
CA ALA A 546 -45.43 14.83 22.79
C ALA A 546 -44.21 14.73 23.71
N LEU A 547 -43.47 15.82 23.78
CA LEU A 547 -42.30 15.99 24.64
C LEU A 547 -42.67 15.76 26.12
N ASN A 548 -41.71 15.25 26.89
CA ASN A 548 -41.84 14.95 28.31
C ASN A 548 -42.84 13.86 28.69
N GLN A 549 -43.41 13.13 27.72
CA GLN A 549 -44.23 11.95 27.98
C GLN A 549 -43.37 10.68 28.02
N GLU A 550 -43.89 9.67 28.72
CA GLU A 550 -43.28 8.34 28.81
C GLU A 550 -43.87 7.41 27.75
N TYR A 551 -42.97 6.70 27.06
CA TYR A 551 -43.31 5.69 26.07
C TYR A 551 -42.55 4.41 26.35
N THR A 552 -43.09 3.29 25.90
CA THR A 552 -42.36 2.02 25.95
C THR A 552 -41.59 1.84 24.65
N LEU A 553 -40.27 1.72 24.76
CA LEU A 553 -39.35 1.47 23.66
C LEU A 553 -39.16 -0.04 23.53
N ALA A 554 -39.40 -0.62 22.35
CA ALA A 554 -39.26 -2.07 22.11
C ALA A 554 -38.49 -2.34 20.81
N ILE A 555 -37.34 -3.00 20.91
CA ILE A 555 -36.52 -3.34 19.74
C ILE A 555 -37.07 -4.56 18.99
N ASP A 556 -36.77 -4.66 17.70
CA ASP A 556 -36.89 -5.91 16.96
C ASP A 556 -35.80 -6.90 17.41
N THR A 557 -36.16 -7.74 18.37
CA THR A 557 -35.26 -8.76 18.93
C THR A 557 -34.77 -9.77 17.89
N ASN A 558 -35.50 -10.02 16.81
CA ASN A 558 -35.06 -10.92 15.75
C ASN A 558 -33.95 -10.29 14.92
N ARG A 559 -34.14 -9.04 14.49
CA ARG A 559 -33.10 -8.24 13.82
C ARG A 559 -31.84 -8.16 14.68
N ARG A 560 -32.00 -7.72 15.93
CA ARG A 560 -30.90 -7.57 16.90
C ARG A 560 -30.12 -8.88 17.06
N HIS A 561 -30.79 -10.02 17.25
CA HIS A 561 -30.11 -11.30 17.44
C HIS A 561 -29.30 -11.72 16.20
N ARG A 562 -29.83 -11.52 14.99
CA ARG A 562 -29.11 -11.83 13.74
C ARG A 562 -27.87 -10.94 13.57
N VAL A 563 -27.97 -9.66 13.90
CA VAL A 563 -26.81 -8.74 13.90
C VAL A 563 -25.78 -9.15 14.96
N MET A 564 -26.21 -9.51 16.18
CA MET A 564 -25.31 -9.98 17.26
C MET A 564 -24.52 -11.24 16.86
N LYS A 565 -25.13 -12.17 16.11
CA LYS A 565 -24.43 -13.35 15.57
C LYS A 565 -23.30 -12.95 14.64
N ASN A 566 -23.59 -12.07 13.68
CA ASN A 566 -22.61 -11.56 12.73
C ASN A 566 -21.50 -10.78 13.44
N HIS A 567 -21.84 -9.95 14.42
CA HIS A 567 -20.85 -9.21 15.21
C HIS A 567 -19.91 -10.15 15.99
N THR A 568 -20.47 -11.13 16.70
CA THR A 568 -19.64 -12.08 17.47
C THR A 568 -18.80 -12.96 16.54
N ALA A 569 -19.33 -13.36 15.38
CA ALA A 569 -18.58 -14.07 14.36
C ALA A 569 -17.43 -13.24 13.77
N THR A 570 -17.57 -11.92 13.68
CA THR A 570 -16.50 -11.01 13.27
C THR A 570 -15.29 -11.07 14.22
N HIS A 571 -15.51 -11.12 15.54
CA HIS A 571 -14.41 -11.31 16.52
C HIS A 571 -13.74 -12.67 16.36
N LEU A 572 -14.52 -13.75 16.20
CA LEU A 572 -13.95 -15.08 15.95
C LEU A 572 -13.14 -15.13 14.64
N LEU A 573 -13.62 -14.46 13.60
CA LEU A 573 -12.94 -14.33 12.30
C LEU A 573 -11.62 -13.55 12.45
N HIS A 574 -11.62 -12.44 13.18
CA HIS A 574 -10.42 -11.64 13.41
C HIS A 574 -9.33 -12.42 14.15
N ALA A 575 -9.70 -13.11 15.24
CA ALA A 575 -8.79 -14.01 15.95
C ALA A 575 -8.28 -15.15 15.03
N ALA A 576 -9.14 -15.71 14.18
CA ALA A 576 -8.73 -16.76 13.24
C ALA A 576 -7.74 -16.26 12.18
N LEU A 577 -7.94 -15.04 11.67
CA LEU A 577 -7.02 -14.39 10.75
C LEU A 577 -5.64 -14.19 11.41
N HIS A 578 -5.58 -13.77 12.66
CA HIS A 578 -4.30 -13.64 13.37
C HIS A 578 -3.59 -14.98 13.57
N ASN A 579 -4.33 -16.03 13.92
CA ASN A 579 -3.75 -17.35 14.15
C ASN A 579 -3.20 -18.00 12.87
N ILE A 580 -3.83 -17.75 11.72
CA ILE A 580 -3.51 -18.44 10.46
C ILE A 580 -2.61 -17.58 9.57
N LEU A 581 -2.89 -16.29 9.47
CA LEU A 581 -2.13 -15.37 8.60
C LEU A 581 -1.02 -14.66 9.37
N GLY A 582 -1.21 -14.40 10.67
CA GLY A 582 -0.28 -13.67 11.54
C GLY A 582 -0.87 -12.37 12.09
N HIS A 583 -0.26 -11.82 13.14
CA HIS A 583 -0.72 -10.61 13.86
C HIS A 583 -0.76 -9.32 13.02
N HIS A 584 -0.21 -9.31 11.80
CA HIS A 584 -0.35 -8.19 10.88
C HIS A 584 -1.72 -8.12 10.20
N ALA A 585 -2.56 -9.16 10.31
CA ALA A 585 -3.89 -9.24 9.72
C ALA A 585 -4.95 -8.45 10.51
N THR A 586 -4.64 -7.19 10.80
CA THR A 586 -5.47 -6.30 11.62
C THR A 586 -6.67 -5.74 10.86
N GLN A 587 -7.76 -5.45 11.57
CA GLN A 587 -8.95 -4.83 11.02
C GLN A 587 -8.66 -3.46 10.35
N ALA A 588 -9.07 -3.34 9.09
CA ALA A 588 -9.10 -2.09 8.31
C ALA A 588 -10.54 -1.55 8.11
N GLY A 589 -11.56 -2.36 8.38
CA GLY A 589 -12.97 -1.98 8.27
C GLY A 589 -13.90 -3.14 8.62
N SER A 590 -15.11 -2.83 9.10
CA SER A 590 -16.09 -3.84 9.50
C SER A 590 -17.52 -3.37 9.19
N LEU A 591 -18.40 -4.29 8.83
CA LEU A 591 -19.84 -4.08 8.70
C LEU A 591 -20.58 -5.38 9.06
N ASN A 592 -21.46 -5.30 10.05
CA ASN A 592 -22.30 -6.40 10.53
C ASN A 592 -23.76 -6.03 10.29
N GLU A 593 -24.36 -6.56 9.23
CA GLU A 593 -25.78 -6.41 8.91
C GLU A 593 -26.53 -7.69 9.31
N VAL A 594 -27.85 -7.70 9.18
CA VAL A 594 -28.72 -8.86 9.43
C VAL A 594 -28.37 -10.08 8.57
N GLU A 595 -27.99 -9.87 7.31
CA GLU A 595 -27.83 -10.95 6.32
C GLU A 595 -26.38 -11.41 6.18
N PHE A 596 -25.42 -10.54 6.46
CA PHE A 596 -24.00 -10.82 6.26
C PHE A 596 -23.11 -9.99 7.19
N LEU A 597 -21.86 -10.43 7.32
CA LEU A 597 -20.76 -9.63 7.82
C LEU A 597 -19.70 -9.43 6.74
N ARG A 598 -19.07 -8.27 6.79
CA ARG A 598 -17.98 -7.86 5.91
C ARG A 598 -16.82 -7.42 6.78
N PHE A 599 -15.68 -8.07 6.59
CA PHE A 599 -14.47 -7.79 7.36
C PHE A 599 -13.32 -7.45 6.42
N ASP A 600 -12.80 -6.24 6.57
CA ASP A 600 -11.65 -5.75 5.83
C ASP A 600 -10.42 -5.82 6.73
N PHE A 601 -9.31 -6.37 6.22
CA PHE A 601 -8.10 -6.58 7.00
C PHE A 601 -6.84 -6.33 6.17
N THR A 602 -5.76 -5.99 6.85
CA THR A 602 -4.46 -5.73 6.23
C THR A 602 -3.76 -7.04 5.87
N HIS A 603 -3.63 -7.33 4.58
CA HIS A 603 -2.90 -8.50 4.10
C HIS A 603 -2.34 -8.28 2.70
N PHE A 604 -1.08 -8.65 2.50
CA PHE A 604 -0.31 -8.27 1.30
C PHE A 604 -0.55 -9.17 0.08
N GLN A 605 -1.12 -10.37 0.28
CA GLN A 605 -1.36 -11.34 -0.79
C GLN A 605 -2.78 -11.91 -0.73
N ALA A 606 -3.27 -12.53 -1.79
CA ALA A 606 -4.54 -13.25 -1.73
C ALA A 606 -4.47 -14.40 -0.72
N VAL A 607 -5.53 -14.55 0.08
CA VAL A 607 -5.61 -15.67 1.02
C VAL A 607 -5.82 -16.94 0.22
N THR A 608 -4.98 -17.95 0.46
CA THR A 608 -5.04 -19.18 -0.31
C THR A 608 -6.34 -19.95 -0.01
N PRO A 609 -6.83 -20.79 -0.92
CA PRO A 609 -8.01 -21.63 -0.67
C PRO A 609 -7.86 -22.52 0.58
N GLU A 610 -6.64 -22.95 0.89
CA GLU A 610 -6.30 -23.73 2.07
C GLU A 610 -6.37 -22.89 3.35
N GLU A 611 -5.79 -21.68 3.35
CA GLU A 611 -5.87 -20.73 4.46
C GLU A 611 -7.33 -20.32 4.73
N LEU A 612 -8.10 -20.01 3.69
CA LEU A 612 -9.53 -19.69 3.81
C LEU A 612 -10.33 -20.83 4.45
N ARG A 613 -10.04 -22.08 4.04
CA ARG A 613 -10.67 -23.26 4.64
C ARG A 613 -10.29 -23.40 6.11
N ALA A 614 -9.02 -23.17 6.45
CA ALA A 614 -8.56 -23.22 7.83
C ALA A 614 -9.22 -22.13 8.69
N ILE A 615 -9.38 -20.91 8.16
CA ILE A 615 -10.04 -19.79 8.85
C ILE A 615 -11.50 -20.13 9.12
N GLU A 616 -12.24 -20.56 8.08
CA GLU A 616 -13.64 -20.96 8.21
C GLU A 616 -13.82 -22.13 9.20
N GLN A 617 -12.91 -23.11 9.16
CA GLN A 617 -12.92 -24.24 10.09
C GLN A 617 -12.69 -23.78 11.53
N GLN A 618 -11.67 -22.95 11.78
CA GLN A 618 -11.33 -22.49 13.12
C GLN A 618 -12.46 -21.67 13.75
N VAL A 619 -13.13 -20.80 12.97
CA VAL A 619 -14.31 -20.06 13.45
C VAL A 619 -15.44 -21.03 13.86
N ASN A 620 -15.73 -22.03 13.01
CA ASN A 620 -16.78 -23.01 13.33
C ASN A 620 -16.40 -23.91 14.52
N GLU A 621 -15.13 -24.27 14.71
CA GLU A 621 -14.65 -24.99 15.89
C GLU A 621 -14.97 -24.21 17.17
N LYS A 622 -14.72 -22.89 17.19
CA LYS A 622 -15.05 -22.02 18.33
C LYS A 622 -16.55 -21.82 18.54
N ILE A 623 -17.35 -21.93 17.48
CA ILE A 623 -18.82 -22.00 17.59
C ILE A 623 -19.24 -23.31 18.25
N TRP A 624 -18.65 -24.45 17.88
CA TRP A 624 -18.98 -25.77 18.43
C TRP A 624 -18.52 -25.96 19.87
N GLU A 625 -17.45 -25.28 20.29
CA GLU A 625 -16.98 -25.25 21.67
C GLU A 625 -17.98 -24.59 22.64
N ALA A 626 -18.98 -23.86 22.11
CA ALA A 626 -20.02 -23.20 22.90
C ALA A 626 -19.46 -22.33 24.04
N ILE A 627 -18.55 -21.42 23.67
CA ILE A 627 -17.81 -20.55 24.58
C ILE A 627 -18.74 -19.43 25.07
N ALA A 628 -18.69 -19.12 26.37
CA ALA A 628 -19.41 -17.98 26.93
C ALA A 628 -18.79 -16.67 26.44
N VAL A 629 -19.65 -15.69 26.12
CA VAL A 629 -19.22 -14.34 25.74
C VAL A 629 -19.49 -13.42 26.92
N GLU A 630 -18.44 -12.84 27.48
CA GLU A 630 -18.53 -12.00 28.68
C GLU A 630 -18.07 -10.57 28.37
N THR A 631 -18.70 -9.59 29.04
CA THR A 631 -18.39 -8.17 28.81
C THR A 631 -18.15 -7.45 30.12
N ILE A 632 -17.10 -6.63 30.17
CA ILE A 632 -16.68 -5.90 31.37
C ILE A 632 -16.43 -4.44 30.98
N GLU A 633 -16.93 -3.51 31.79
CA GLU A 633 -16.59 -2.09 31.70
C GLU A 633 -15.45 -1.80 32.69
N THR A 634 -14.36 -1.21 32.19
CA THR A 634 -13.15 -0.96 32.97
C THR A 634 -12.35 0.19 32.37
N ASP A 635 -11.25 0.60 33.00
CA ASP A 635 -10.34 1.60 32.46
C ASP A 635 -9.42 1.00 31.38
N ILE A 636 -8.83 1.87 30.56
CA ILE A 636 -8.02 1.45 29.40
C ILE A 636 -6.75 0.67 29.79
N ASP A 637 -6.18 0.92 30.97
CA ASP A 637 -4.95 0.27 31.39
C ASP A 637 -5.23 -1.14 31.91
N THR A 638 -6.26 -1.30 32.73
CA THR A 638 -6.79 -2.62 33.12
C THR A 638 -7.17 -3.45 31.88
N ALA A 639 -7.82 -2.85 30.88
CA ALA A 639 -8.17 -3.55 29.66
C ALA A 639 -6.94 -4.07 28.89
N LYS A 640 -5.85 -3.29 28.80
CA LYS A 640 -4.60 -3.74 28.18
C LYS A 640 -3.96 -4.88 28.96
N GLU A 641 -3.99 -4.84 30.29
CA GLU A 641 -3.47 -5.91 31.15
C GLU A 641 -4.22 -7.23 30.95
N MET A 642 -5.52 -7.17 30.63
CA MET A 642 -6.32 -8.34 30.24
C MET A 642 -5.96 -8.91 28.86
N GLY A 643 -5.04 -8.28 28.13
CA GLY A 643 -4.69 -8.64 26.76
C GLY A 643 -5.70 -8.14 25.72
N ALA A 644 -6.55 -7.16 26.08
CA ALA A 644 -7.52 -6.63 25.14
C ALA A 644 -6.82 -5.95 23.96
N MET A 645 -7.16 -6.42 22.77
CA MET A 645 -6.73 -5.77 21.55
C MET A 645 -7.51 -4.47 21.37
N ALA A 646 -6.77 -3.37 21.23
CA ALA A 646 -7.33 -2.11 20.78
C ALA A 646 -7.37 -2.11 19.25
N LEU A 647 -8.52 -1.74 18.67
CA LEU A 647 -8.66 -1.59 17.23
C LEU A 647 -7.97 -0.28 16.80
N PHE A 648 -7.20 -0.35 15.72
CA PHE A 648 -6.38 0.76 15.26
C PHE A 648 -7.26 1.93 14.78
N GLY A 649 -7.05 3.14 15.33
CA GLY A 649 -7.73 4.37 14.90
C GLY A 649 -8.99 4.78 15.67
N GLU A 650 -9.45 4.00 16.65
CA GLU A 650 -10.58 4.41 17.50
C GLU A 650 -10.13 5.23 18.72
N LYS A 651 -10.86 6.32 19.01
CA LYS A 651 -10.66 7.10 20.25
C LYS A 651 -11.49 6.49 21.36
N TYR A 652 -10.81 5.88 22.33
CA TYR A 652 -11.44 5.30 23.50
C TYR A 652 -11.63 6.36 24.61
N GLY A 653 -12.75 6.25 25.33
CA GLY A 653 -13.01 7.06 26.53
C GLY A 653 -12.16 6.61 27.72
N LYS A 654 -12.35 7.28 28.87
CA LYS A 654 -11.70 6.87 30.13
C LYS A 654 -12.18 5.49 30.60
N GLU A 655 -13.45 5.18 30.35
CA GLU A 655 -14.04 3.87 30.54
C GLU A 655 -14.25 3.22 29.18
N VAL A 656 -13.86 1.95 29.08
CA VAL A 656 -13.95 1.12 27.87
C VAL A 656 -14.69 -0.16 28.19
N ARG A 657 -15.36 -0.71 27.18
CA ARG A 657 -16.03 -2.00 27.27
C ARG A 657 -15.21 -3.07 26.58
N VAL A 658 -14.80 -4.08 27.34
CA VAL A 658 -14.05 -5.26 26.87
C VAL A 658 -15.04 -6.37 26.62
N VAL A 659 -14.92 -7.04 25.47
CA VAL A 659 -15.66 -8.25 25.12
C VAL A 659 -14.67 -9.41 25.06
N THR A 660 -14.99 -10.49 25.76
CA THR A 660 -14.16 -11.69 25.90
C THR A 660 -14.92 -12.90 25.37
N ILE A 661 -14.24 -13.71 24.56
CA ILE A 661 -14.74 -14.99 24.06
C ILE A 661 -13.71 -16.05 24.44
N GLY A 662 -13.80 -16.52 25.69
CA GLY A 662 -12.77 -17.35 26.31
C GLY A 662 -11.40 -16.67 26.28
N ASP A 663 -10.35 -17.47 26.10
CA ASP A 663 -8.97 -17.01 25.85
C ASP A 663 -8.69 -16.74 24.36
N TYR A 664 -9.68 -16.96 23.49
CA TYR A 664 -9.50 -16.92 22.05
C TYR A 664 -9.56 -15.52 21.46
N SER A 665 -10.42 -14.65 22.00
CA SER A 665 -10.60 -13.27 21.55
C SER A 665 -10.91 -12.36 22.74
N VAL A 666 -10.12 -11.29 22.90
CA VAL A 666 -10.34 -10.25 23.90
C VAL A 666 -10.16 -8.90 23.20
N GLU A 667 -11.24 -8.14 23.05
CA GLU A 667 -11.24 -6.91 22.24
C GLU A 667 -12.04 -5.79 22.91
N LEU A 668 -11.63 -4.55 22.66
CA LEU A 668 -12.44 -3.37 23.02
C LEU A 668 -13.62 -3.25 22.03
N CYS A 669 -14.84 -3.45 22.51
CA CYS A 669 -16.03 -3.38 21.66
C CYS A 669 -17.27 -2.88 22.41
N GLY A 670 -17.85 -1.79 21.89
CA GLY A 670 -19.11 -1.22 22.38
C GLY A 670 -20.36 -1.90 21.82
N GLY A 671 -20.22 -2.93 20.98
CA GLY A 671 -21.32 -3.59 20.30
C GLY A 671 -22.16 -4.54 21.15
N THR A 672 -23.24 -5.04 20.55
CA THR A 672 -24.05 -6.11 21.13
C THR A 672 -23.56 -7.48 20.66
N HIS A 673 -23.49 -8.45 21.57
CA HIS A 673 -22.94 -9.79 21.32
C HIS A 673 -23.87 -10.89 21.84
N VAL A 674 -23.85 -12.06 21.19
CA VAL A 674 -24.57 -13.24 21.70
C VAL A 674 -24.01 -13.64 23.07
N GLY A 675 -24.79 -14.34 23.90
CA GLY A 675 -24.31 -14.80 25.21
C GLY A 675 -23.38 -16.02 25.11
N ASN A 676 -23.49 -16.78 24.03
CA ASN A 676 -22.66 -17.95 23.77
C ASN A 676 -22.37 -18.12 22.27
N THR A 677 -21.15 -18.54 21.91
CA THR A 677 -20.75 -18.71 20.51
C THR A 677 -21.62 -19.70 19.74
N SER A 678 -22.21 -20.70 20.41
CA SER A 678 -23.12 -21.66 19.78
C SER A 678 -24.39 -21.02 19.21
N GLU A 679 -24.79 -19.84 19.69
CA GLU A 679 -25.95 -19.10 19.16
C GLU A 679 -25.74 -18.62 17.72
N ILE A 680 -24.48 -18.48 17.28
CA ILE A 680 -24.12 -18.15 15.89
C ILE A 680 -24.61 -19.26 14.95
N GLY A 681 -24.56 -20.52 15.38
CA GLY A 681 -24.98 -21.69 14.63
C GLY A 681 -23.93 -22.16 13.62
N LEU A 682 -23.90 -21.54 12.45
CA LEU A 682 -22.93 -21.85 11.38
C LEU A 682 -22.25 -20.56 10.92
N PHE A 683 -21.02 -20.67 10.45
CA PHE A 683 -20.30 -19.59 9.78
C PHE A 683 -19.82 -20.05 8.40
N LYS A 684 -20.01 -19.22 7.37
CA LYS A 684 -19.57 -19.48 6.00
C LYS A 684 -18.95 -18.24 5.38
N ILE A 685 -17.72 -18.36 4.89
CA ILE A 685 -17.09 -17.38 4.01
C ILE A 685 -17.70 -17.52 2.61
N VAL A 686 -18.35 -16.46 2.13
CA VAL A 686 -18.96 -16.39 0.79
C VAL A 686 -17.91 -16.04 -0.25
N LYS A 687 -17.08 -15.04 0.05
CA LYS A 687 -16.06 -14.53 -0.88
C LYS A 687 -14.92 -13.87 -0.13
N GLU A 688 -13.76 -13.92 -0.76
CA GLU A 688 -12.54 -13.23 -0.37
C GLU A 688 -12.05 -12.43 -1.60
N GLU A 689 -11.77 -11.13 -1.43
CA GLU A 689 -11.33 -10.26 -2.53
C GLU A 689 -10.37 -9.14 -2.09
N GLY A 690 -9.54 -8.66 -3.02
CA GLY A 690 -8.66 -7.50 -2.77
C GLY A 690 -9.41 -6.22 -3.07
N ILE A 691 -9.42 -5.27 -2.12
CA ILE A 691 -10.11 -3.98 -2.26
C ILE A 691 -9.14 -2.79 -2.40
N GLY A 692 -7.84 -3.05 -2.23
CA GLY A 692 -6.76 -2.09 -2.37
C GLY A 692 -5.42 -2.78 -2.17
N SER A 693 -4.32 -2.10 -2.46
CA SER A 693 -2.99 -2.66 -2.22
C SER A 693 -2.76 -2.83 -0.72
N GLY A 694 -2.59 -4.07 -0.27
CA GLY A 694 -2.37 -4.41 1.13
C GLY A 694 -3.64 -4.58 1.96
N THR A 695 -4.84 -4.47 1.36
CA THR A 695 -6.12 -4.60 2.06
C THR A 695 -7.01 -5.63 1.37
N ARG A 696 -7.56 -6.54 2.17
CA ARG A 696 -8.40 -7.66 1.74
C ARG A 696 -9.73 -7.65 2.45
N ARG A 697 -10.74 -8.23 1.82
CA ARG A 697 -12.12 -8.28 2.30
C ARG A 697 -12.63 -9.71 2.32
N ILE A 698 -13.15 -10.12 3.46
CA ILE A 698 -13.97 -11.33 3.60
C ILE A 698 -15.42 -10.91 3.74
N LEU A 699 -16.27 -11.47 2.87
CA LEU A 699 -17.72 -11.48 3.04
C LEU A 699 -18.13 -12.84 3.59
N ALA A 700 -18.81 -12.86 4.72
CA ALA A 700 -19.29 -14.09 5.35
C ALA A 700 -20.73 -13.95 5.84
N VAL A 701 -21.36 -15.09 6.09
CA VAL A 701 -22.72 -15.19 6.60
C VAL A 701 -22.78 -16.15 7.78
N THR A 702 -23.77 -15.97 8.66
CA THR A 702 -23.97 -16.83 9.82
C THR A 702 -25.35 -17.47 9.85
N GLY A 703 -25.55 -18.45 10.73
CA GLY A 703 -26.86 -19.02 11.05
C GLY A 703 -27.64 -19.53 9.84
N LYS A 704 -28.80 -18.91 9.57
CA LYS A 704 -29.71 -19.32 8.50
C LYS A 704 -29.10 -19.07 7.12
N GLU A 705 -28.49 -17.91 6.94
CA GLU A 705 -27.90 -17.47 5.67
C GLU A 705 -26.69 -18.35 5.32
N ALA A 706 -25.91 -18.78 6.31
CA ALA A 706 -24.86 -19.77 6.12
C ALA A 706 -25.39 -21.13 5.63
N PHE A 707 -26.49 -21.61 6.21
CA PHE A 707 -27.14 -22.84 5.74
C PHE A 707 -27.65 -22.70 4.30
N GLU A 708 -28.29 -21.57 3.97
CA GLU A 708 -28.78 -21.30 2.62
C GLU A 708 -27.63 -21.24 1.60
N ALA A 709 -26.49 -20.64 1.95
CA ALA A 709 -25.31 -20.60 1.09
C ALA A 709 -24.73 -22.00 0.79
N TYR A 710 -24.66 -22.89 1.79
CA TYR A 710 -24.27 -24.28 1.55
C TYR A 710 -25.29 -25.01 0.68
N ARG A 711 -26.58 -24.76 0.90
CA ARG A 711 -27.65 -25.39 0.14
C ARG A 711 -27.63 -25.00 -1.33
N GLU A 712 -27.38 -23.73 -1.63
CA GLU A 712 -27.25 -23.24 -3.00
C GLU A 712 -26.10 -23.93 -3.74
N GLN A 713 -24.94 -24.09 -3.09
CA GLN A 713 -23.80 -24.82 -3.65
C GLN A 713 -24.11 -26.31 -3.87
N GLU A 714 -24.82 -26.94 -2.92
CA GLU A 714 -25.27 -28.33 -3.04
C GLU A 714 -26.23 -28.52 -4.23
N ASP A 715 -27.21 -27.63 -4.38
CA ASP A 715 -28.20 -27.70 -5.44
C ASP A 715 -27.59 -27.41 -6.82
N ALA A 716 -26.61 -26.50 -6.92
CA ALA A 716 -25.81 -26.29 -8.12
C ALA A 716 -25.02 -27.56 -8.51
N LEU A 717 -24.37 -28.21 -7.54
CA LEU A 717 -23.64 -29.46 -7.80
C LEU A 717 -24.58 -30.60 -8.24
N LYS A 718 -25.77 -30.69 -7.65
CA LYS A 718 -26.80 -31.65 -8.07
C LYS A 718 -27.29 -31.38 -9.50
N ALA A 719 -27.47 -30.12 -9.88
CA ALA A 719 -27.85 -29.76 -11.24
C ALA A 719 -26.77 -30.21 -12.24
N VAL A 720 -25.49 -29.96 -11.96
CA VAL A 720 -24.37 -30.42 -12.79
C VAL A 720 -24.32 -31.96 -12.87
N ALA A 721 -24.50 -32.64 -11.74
CA ALA A 721 -24.54 -34.10 -11.69
C ALA A 721 -25.65 -34.67 -12.56
N ALA A 722 -26.85 -34.07 -12.53
CA ALA A 722 -27.97 -34.47 -13.36
C ALA A 722 -27.65 -34.29 -14.86
N THR A 723 -27.07 -33.16 -15.25
CA THR A 723 -26.65 -32.89 -16.63
C THR A 723 -25.63 -33.90 -17.13
N LEU A 724 -24.65 -34.25 -16.30
CA LEU A 724 -23.60 -35.23 -16.63
C LEU A 724 -24.03 -36.68 -16.45
N LYS A 725 -25.25 -36.92 -15.95
CA LYS A 725 -25.75 -38.25 -15.56
C LYS A 725 -24.77 -38.96 -14.60
N ALA A 726 -24.22 -38.21 -13.65
CA ALA A 726 -23.38 -38.75 -12.59
C ALA A 726 -24.29 -39.37 -11.51
N PRO A 727 -24.13 -40.67 -11.18
CA PRO A 727 -24.98 -41.34 -10.19
C PRO A 727 -24.73 -40.85 -8.76
N GLN A 728 -23.53 -40.30 -8.47
CA GLN A 728 -23.16 -39.74 -7.18
C GLN A 728 -22.46 -38.39 -7.37
N LEU A 729 -22.71 -37.42 -6.48
CA LEU A 729 -22.12 -36.07 -6.57
C LEU A 729 -20.58 -36.10 -6.58
N LYS A 730 -19.98 -37.02 -5.81
CA LYS A 730 -18.52 -37.20 -5.77
C LYS A 730 -17.88 -37.60 -7.10
N GLU A 731 -18.66 -38.15 -8.03
CA GLU A 731 -18.18 -38.57 -9.35
C GLU A 731 -18.23 -37.43 -10.38
N VAL A 732 -18.86 -36.30 -10.05
CA VAL A 732 -18.96 -35.14 -10.96
C VAL A 732 -17.60 -34.69 -11.48
N PRO A 733 -16.55 -34.50 -10.66
CA PRO A 733 -15.22 -34.10 -11.16
C PRO A 733 -14.67 -35.07 -12.21
N HIS A 734 -14.72 -36.38 -11.94
CA HIS A 734 -14.26 -37.41 -12.87
C HIS A 734 -15.07 -37.43 -14.17
N LYS A 735 -16.39 -37.17 -14.11
CA LYS A 735 -17.25 -37.05 -15.30
C LYS A 735 -16.89 -35.82 -16.13
N VAL A 736 -16.56 -34.69 -15.49
CA VAL A 736 -16.09 -33.48 -16.17
C VAL A 736 -14.75 -33.73 -16.86
N GLU A 737 -13.78 -34.35 -16.18
CA GLU A 737 -12.49 -34.72 -16.77
C GLU A 737 -12.67 -35.65 -17.98
N GLY A 738 -13.51 -36.67 -17.84
CA GLY A 738 -13.83 -37.59 -18.94
C GLY A 738 -14.49 -36.88 -20.12
N LEU A 739 -15.39 -35.92 -19.88
CA LEU A 739 -16.02 -35.12 -20.92
C LEU A 739 -15.01 -34.20 -21.64
N GLN A 740 -14.10 -33.56 -20.89
CA GLN A 740 -13.05 -32.73 -21.48
C GLN A 740 -12.10 -33.55 -22.36
N GLU A 741 -11.74 -34.76 -21.93
CA GLU A 741 -10.88 -35.64 -22.72
C GLU A 741 -11.58 -36.14 -23.98
N GLN A 742 -12.86 -36.52 -23.89
CA GLN A 742 -13.67 -36.83 -25.07
C GLN A 742 -13.76 -35.65 -26.05
N LEU A 743 -13.89 -34.43 -25.53
CA LEU A 743 -13.96 -33.23 -26.35
C LEU A 743 -12.65 -32.96 -27.09
N ARG A 744 -11.49 -33.15 -26.43
CA ARG A 744 -10.17 -33.08 -27.08
C ARG A 744 -10.01 -34.15 -28.16
N GLN A 745 -10.41 -35.39 -27.86
CA GLN A 745 -10.32 -36.50 -28.81
C GLN A 745 -11.21 -36.26 -30.04
N LEU A 746 -12.46 -35.81 -29.84
CA LEU A 746 -13.36 -35.45 -30.94
C LEU A 746 -12.85 -34.27 -31.77
N GLN A 747 -12.22 -33.27 -31.14
CA GLN A 747 -11.58 -32.17 -31.87
C GLN A 747 -10.43 -32.66 -32.75
N LYS A 748 -9.60 -33.57 -32.24
CA LYS A 748 -8.51 -34.20 -33.00
C LYS A 748 -9.05 -35.04 -34.16
N GLU A 749 -10.03 -35.90 -33.91
CA GLU A 749 -10.67 -36.72 -34.95
C GLU A 749 -11.32 -35.85 -36.04
N ASN A 750 -11.96 -34.74 -35.65
CA ASN A 750 -12.56 -33.81 -36.60
C ASN A 750 -11.48 -33.13 -37.48
N ALA A 751 -10.33 -32.78 -36.91
CA ALA A 751 -9.19 -32.28 -37.69
C ALA A 751 -8.67 -33.34 -38.69
N GLU A 752 -8.49 -34.58 -38.24
CA GLU A 752 -8.05 -35.70 -39.10
C GLU A 752 -9.06 -36.02 -40.21
N LEU A 753 -10.36 -36.00 -39.91
CA LEU A 753 -11.43 -36.21 -40.87
C LEU A 753 -11.48 -35.09 -41.91
N LYS A 754 -11.30 -33.83 -41.49
CA LYS A 754 -11.19 -32.69 -42.41
C LYS A 754 -9.97 -32.82 -43.33
N GLU A 755 -8.83 -33.26 -42.80
CA GLU A 755 -7.62 -33.50 -43.59
C GLU A 755 -7.82 -34.64 -44.61
N LYS A 756 -8.43 -35.76 -44.21
CA LYS A 756 -8.76 -36.87 -45.11
C LYS A 756 -9.75 -36.45 -46.20
N ALA A 757 -10.77 -35.67 -45.86
CA ALA A 757 -11.73 -35.14 -46.83
C ALA A 757 -11.06 -34.19 -47.83
N ALA A 758 -10.16 -33.32 -47.36
CA ALA A 758 -9.36 -32.43 -48.22
C ALA A 758 -8.43 -33.24 -49.15
N ALA A 759 -7.76 -34.27 -48.64
CA ALA A 759 -6.90 -35.14 -49.44
C ALA A 759 -7.66 -35.94 -50.50
N ALA A 760 -8.88 -36.42 -50.19
CA ALA A 760 -9.74 -37.09 -51.16
C ALA A 760 -10.19 -36.14 -52.28
N ALA A 761 -10.54 -34.90 -51.95
CA ALA A 761 -10.87 -33.87 -52.94
C ALA A 761 -9.66 -33.49 -53.83
N ALA A 762 -8.43 -33.56 -53.30
CA ALA A 762 -7.20 -33.26 -54.04
C ALA A 762 -6.88 -34.25 -55.18
N GLY A 763 -7.30 -35.51 -55.05
CA GLY A 763 -6.99 -36.56 -56.02
C GLY A 763 -7.55 -36.30 -57.43
N ASP A 764 -8.64 -35.55 -57.55
CA ASP A 764 -9.24 -35.19 -58.85
C ASP A 764 -8.70 -33.87 -59.40
N VAL A 765 -8.27 -32.95 -58.53
CA VAL A 765 -7.75 -31.62 -58.90
C VAL A 765 -6.46 -31.73 -59.72
N PHE A 766 -5.60 -32.71 -59.42
CA PHE A 766 -4.30 -32.86 -60.08
C PHE A 766 -4.32 -33.66 -61.39
N LYS A 767 -5.49 -34.15 -61.84
CA LYS A 767 -5.60 -34.96 -63.07
C LYS A 767 -5.63 -34.12 -64.35
N ASN A 768 -6.00 -32.85 -64.28
CA ASN A 768 -6.19 -31.98 -65.44
C ASN A 768 -4.96 -31.07 -65.67
N VAL A 769 -3.86 -31.67 -66.12
CA VAL A 769 -2.63 -30.93 -66.48
C VAL A 769 -2.80 -30.33 -67.87
N GLN A 770 -2.54 -29.03 -68.00
CA GLN A 770 -2.60 -28.27 -69.25
C GLN A 770 -1.21 -27.72 -69.60
N GLU A 771 -1.01 -27.35 -70.86
CA GLU A 771 0.26 -26.76 -71.33
C GLU A 771 0.01 -25.38 -71.96
N ALA A 772 0.83 -24.40 -71.59
CA ALA A 772 0.86 -23.08 -72.19
C ALA A 772 2.31 -22.57 -72.22
N ASN A 773 2.74 -22.00 -73.35
CA ASN A 773 4.06 -21.37 -73.53
C ASN A 773 5.27 -22.21 -73.06
N GLY A 774 5.17 -23.55 -73.16
CA GLY A 774 6.24 -24.48 -72.77
C GLY A 774 6.26 -24.89 -71.30
N HIS A 775 5.26 -24.48 -70.52
CA HIS A 775 5.09 -24.86 -69.11
C HIS A 775 3.83 -25.70 -68.91
N ARG A 776 3.95 -26.79 -68.15
CA ARG A 776 2.80 -27.57 -67.67
C ARG A 776 2.21 -26.87 -66.46
N TYR A 777 0.89 -26.68 -66.43
CA TYR A 777 0.23 -26.06 -65.30
C TYR A 777 -1.09 -26.76 -64.92
N ILE A 778 -1.50 -26.53 -63.68
CA ILE A 778 -2.82 -26.91 -63.17
C ILE A 778 -3.46 -25.64 -62.62
N ALA A 779 -4.64 -25.28 -63.13
CA ALA A 779 -5.47 -24.22 -62.61
C ALA A 779 -6.83 -24.80 -62.23
N SER A 780 -7.23 -24.70 -60.96
CA SER A 780 -8.49 -25.28 -60.51
C SER A 780 -9.11 -24.56 -59.33
N GLN A 781 -10.44 -24.60 -59.25
CA GLN A 781 -11.18 -24.22 -58.07
C GLN A 781 -11.26 -25.41 -57.11
N VAL A 782 -10.96 -25.18 -55.83
CA VAL A 782 -11.00 -26.21 -54.78
C VAL A 782 -11.88 -25.77 -53.62
N SER A 783 -12.55 -26.75 -53.01
CA SER A 783 -13.37 -26.54 -51.82
C SER A 783 -12.56 -26.89 -50.58
N VAL A 784 -12.20 -25.89 -49.77
CA VAL A 784 -11.41 -26.05 -48.54
C VAL A 784 -12.01 -25.25 -47.39
N SER A 785 -11.73 -25.67 -46.14
CA SER A 785 -12.27 -25.02 -44.93
C SER A 785 -11.58 -23.71 -44.55
N ASP A 786 -10.31 -23.55 -44.94
CA ASP A 786 -9.48 -22.40 -44.60
C ASP A 786 -8.31 -22.26 -45.59
N ALA A 787 -7.64 -21.11 -45.55
CA ALA A 787 -6.54 -20.79 -46.47
C ALA A 787 -5.27 -21.62 -46.20
N GLY A 788 -5.14 -22.23 -45.02
CA GLY A 788 -4.03 -23.13 -44.69
C GLY A 788 -4.06 -24.41 -45.52
N ALA A 789 -5.26 -24.97 -45.73
CA ALA A 789 -5.44 -26.15 -46.57
C ALA A 789 -4.93 -25.98 -48.01
N LEU A 790 -5.01 -24.78 -48.60
CA LEU A 790 -4.44 -24.50 -49.94
C LEU A 790 -2.93 -24.76 -50.00
N ARG A 791 -2.20 -24.46 -48.92
CA ARG A 791 -0.75 -24.71 -48.84
C ARG A 791 -0.47 -26.20 -48.81
N THR A 792 -1.27 -26.97 -48.07
CA THR A 792 -1.17 -28.44 -48.05
C THR A 792 -1.38 -29.05 -49.44
N PHE A 793 -2.31 -28.52 -50.24
CA PHE A 793 -2.46 -28.93 -51.64
C PHE A 793 -1.21 -28.59 -52.48
N ALA A 794 -0.64 -27.40 -52.30
CA ALA A 794 0.58 -26.98 -53.00
C ALA A 794 1.78 -27.86 -52.64
N ASP A 795 1.93 -28.24 -51.37
CA ASP A 795 3.00 -29.14 -50.92
C ASP A 795 2.83 -30.55 -51.49
N ASN A 796 1.61 -31.11 -51.49
CA ASN A 796 1.31 -32.39 -52.11
C ASN A 796 1.58 -32.39 -53.62
N TRP A 797 1.20 -31.30 -54.30
CA TRP A 797 1.52 -31.09 -55.70
C TRP A 797 3.03 -31.05 -55.95
N LYS A 798 3.76 -30.35 -55.07
CA LYS A 798 5.21 -30.21 -55.16
C LYS A 798 5.93 -31.55 -54.98
N GLN A 799 5.46 -32.39 -54.07
CA GLN A 799 6.05 -33.71 -53.79
C GLN A 799 5.83 -34.73 -54.92
N LYS A 800 4.69 -34.70 -55.61
CA LYS A 800 4.30 -35.73 -56.60
C LYS A 800 4.57 -35.38 -58.07
N ASP A 801 5.12 -34.19 -58.31
CA ASP A 801 5.58 -33.73 -59.63
C ASP A 801 4.53 -33.71 -60.77
N TYR A 802 3.33 -33.21 -60.45
CA TYR A 802 2.22 -33.16 -61.40
C TYR A 802 2.39 -32.12 -62.53
N SER A 803 2.90 -30.92 -62.24
CA SER A 803 3.10 -29.84 -63.24
C SER A 803 4.21 -28.87 -62.80
N ASP A 804 4.52 -27.88 -63.63
CA ASP A 804 5.55 -26.86 -63.37
C ASP A 804 4.99 -25.65 -62.61
N VAL A 805 3.71 -25.32 -62.82
CA VAL A 805 2.96 -24.27 -62.10
C VAL A 805 1.61 -24.79 -61.57
N LEU A 806 1.19 -24.32 -60.41
CA LEU A 806 -0.10 -24.61 -59.79
C LEU A 806 -0.81 -23.30 -59.40
N VAL A 807 -2.07 -23.17 -59.79
CA VAL A 807 -2.97 -22.09 -59.38
C VAL A 807 -4.22 -22.71 -58.76
N LEU A 808 -4.47 -22.44 -57.48
CA LEU A 808 -5.67 -22.89 -56.76
C LEU A 808 -6.50 -21.70 -56.31
N VAL A 809 -7.81 -21.81 -56.48
CA VAL A 809 -8.76 -20.79 -56.03
C VAL A 809 -9.80 -21.43 -55.11
N ALA A 810 -10.06 -20.86 -53.95
CA ALA A 810 -11.09 -21.31 -53.03
C ALA A 810 -11.99 -20.16 -52.57
N ALA A 811 -13.30 -20.38 -52.61
CA ALA A 811 -14.27 -19.52 -51.94
C ALA A 811 -14.42 -20.00 -50.49
N ILE A 812 -14.00 -19.17 -49.52
CA ILE A 812 -14.07 -19.45 -48.09
C ILE A 812 -14.87 -18.32 -47.44
N GLY A 813 -16.13 -18.62 -47.07
CA GLY A 813 -17.09 -17.60 -46.67
C GLY A 813 -17.33 -16.60 -47.80
N ASP A 814 -17.23 -15.30 -47.50
CA ASP A 814 -17.38 -14.22 -48.51
C ASP A 814 -16.08 -13.86 -49.24
N LYS A 815 -14.97 -14.55 -48.95
CA LYS A 815 -13.64 -14.24 -49.51
C LYS A 815 -13.20 -15.29 -50.53
N VAL A 816 -12.53 -14.82 -51.58
CA VAL A 816 -11.80 -15.65 -52.53
C VAL A 816 -10.34 -15.71 -52.11
N ASN A 817 -9.79 -16.91 -51.97
CA ASN A 817 -8.37 -17.13 -51.69
C ASN A 817 -7.71 -17.75 -52.92
N VAL A 818 -6.60 -17.17 -53.35
CA VAL A 818 -5.83 -17.63 -54.50
C VAL A 818 -4.44 -18.03 -54.02
N LEU A 819 -3.98 -19.21 -54.43
CA LEU A 819 -2.61 -19.67 -54.21
C LEU A 819 -1.97 -19.95 -55.56
N VAL A 820 -0.74 -19.46 -55.72
CA VAL A 820 0.13 -19.77 -56.86
C VAL A 820 1.40 -20.42 -56.34
N ALA A 821 1.80 -21.55 -56.91
CA ALA A 821 3.08 -22.20 -56.64
C ALA A 821 3.80 -22.53 -57.95
N SER A 822 5.13 -22.40 -57.96
CA SER A 822 5.96 -22.64 -59.14
C SER A 822 7.19 -23.47 -58.79
N LYS A 823 7.56 -24.40 -59.67
CA LYS A 823 8.81 -25.19 -59.60
C LYS A 823 9.88 -24.69 -60.56
N THR A 824 9.49 -23.95 -61.59
CA THR A 824 10.44 -23.38 -62.55
C THR A 824 10.91 -22.00 -62.09
N LYS A 825 12.15 -21.67 -62.42
CA LYS A 825 12.69 -20.32 -62.22
C LYS A 825 12.14 -19.31 -63.24
N ASP A 826 11.53 -19.80 -64.32
CA ASP A 826 11.00 -18.99 -65.42
C ASP A 826 9.67 -18.31 -65.05
N VAL A 827 8.91 -18.91 -64.12
CA VAL A 827 7.62 -18.38 -63.65
C VAL A 827 7.72 -18.03 -62.17
N HIS A 828 7.66 -16.74 -61.85
CA HIS A 828 7.71 -16.24 -60.47
C HIS A 828 6.30 -16.17 -59.85
N ALA A 829 6.00 -17.04 -58.89
CA ALA A 829 4.67 -17.17 -58.28
C ALA A 829 4.13 -15.84 -57.71
N GLY A 830 4.98 -15.04 -57.05
CA GLY A 830 4.64 -13.72 -56.53
C GLY A 830 4.27 -12.67 -57.59
N ASN A 831 4.71 -12.81 -58.84
CA ASN A 831 4.36 -11.90 -59.93
C ASN A 831 3.05 -12.37 -60.58
N LEU A 832 2.94 -13.67 -60.83
CA LEU A 832 1.74 -14.28 -61.39
C LEU A 832 0.51 -14.06 -60.50
N VAL A 833 0.64 -14.18 -59.17
CA VAL A 833 -0.50 -13.90 -58.26
C VAL A 833 -0.91 -12.43 -58.28
N LYS A 834 0.02 -11.49 -58.50
CA LYS A 834 -0.29 -10.04 -58.58
C LYS A 834 -1.05 -9.69 -59.86
N GLU A 835 -0.86 -10.47 -60.92
CA GLU A 835 -1.61 -10.31 -62.17
C GLU A 835 -2.99 -10.97 -62.13
N LEU A 836 -3.12 -12.10 -61.43
CA LEU A 836 -4.36 -12.86 -61.33
C LEU A 836 -5.31 -12.33 -60.25
N ALA A 837 -4.81 -11.92 -59.08
CA ALA A 837 -5.64 -11.48 -57.96
C ALA A 837 -6.60 -10.32 -58.27
N PRO A 838 -6.24 -9.30 -59.09
CA PRO A 838 -7.14 -8.21 -59.46
C PRO A 838 -8.42 -8.68 -60.18
N ILE A 839 -8.39 -9.83 -60.86
CA ILE A 839 -9.57 -10.38 -61.57
C ILE A 839 -10.70 -10.68 -60.58
N VAL A 840 -10.37 -11.12 -59.36
CA VAL A 840 -11.35 -11.39 -58.29
C VAL A 840 -11.43 -10.24 -57.26
N ASP A 841 -11.10 -9.03 -57.68
CA ASP A 841 -11.03 -7.81 -56.85
C ASP A 841 -10.10 -7.98 -55.63
N GLY A 842 -9.01 -8.73 -55.81
CA GLY A 842 -8.07 -9.11 -54.77
C GLY A 842 -6.67 -8.51 -54.89
N ARG A 843 -5.89 -8.66 -53.82
CA ARG A 843 -4.47 -8.30 -53.77
C ARG A 843 -3.69 -9.36 -53.00
N GLY A 844 -2.42 -9.53 -53.34
CA GLY A 844 -1.54 -10.47 -52.67
C GLY A 844 -0.10 -10.39 -53.15
N GLY A 845 0.72 -11.30 -52.64
CA GLY A 845 2.14 -11.35 -52.90
C GLY A 845 2.79 -12.54 -52.20
N GLY A 846 4.06 -12.80 -52.51
CA GLY A 846 4.79 -13.91 -51.94
C GLY A 846 6.15 -14.10 -52.58
N LYS A 847 6.76 -15.23 -52.25
CA LYS A 847 8.10 -15.62 -52.71
C LYS A 847 8.06 -16.12 -54.16
N PRO A 848 9.22 -16.27 -54.83
CA PRO A 848 9.29 -16.80 -56.20
C PRO A 848 8.64 -18.17 -56.37
N ASP A 849 8.69 -19.02 -55.35
CA ASP A 849 8.22 -20.41 -55.38
C ASP A 849 6.77 -20.59 -54.91
N MET A 850 6.25 -19.66 -54.09
CA MET A 850 4.86 -19.70 -53.63
C MET A 850 4.34 -18.32 -53.20
N ALA A 851 3.12 -17.99 -53.59
CA ALA A 851 2.44 -16.76 -53.23
C ALA A 851 0.93 -16.94 -53.03
N MET A 852 0.34 -16.03 -52.26
CA MET A 852 -1.09 -16.05 -51.96
C MET A 852 -1.72 -14.67 -52.09
N ALA A 853 -3.01 -14.65 -52.41
CA ALA A 853 -3.83 -13.46 -52.48
C ALA A 853 -5.24 -13.70 -51.93
N GLY A 854 -5.86 -12.62 -51.46
CA GLY A 854 -7.27 -12.60 -51.06
C GLY A 854 -8.05 -11.61 -51.93
N GLY A 855 -9.25 -11.99 -52.34
CA GLY A 855 -10.22 -11.19 -53.09
C GLY A 855 -11.64 -11.36 -52.56
N SER A 856 -12.60 -10.68 -53.17
CA SER A 856 -13.99 -10.62 -52.72
C SER A 856 -15.00 -11.03 -53.79
N ASN A 857 -14.60 -11.15 -55.06
CA ASN A 857 -15.53 -11.36 -56.17
C ASN A 857 -15.57 -12.83 -56.63
N GLN A 858 -16.47 -13.61 -56.03
CA GLN A 858 -16.61 -15.04 -56.32
C GLN A 858 -17.12 -15.34 -57.74
N ALA A 859 -17.88 -14.42 -58.35
CA ALA A 859 -18.43 -14.60 -59.70
C ALA A 859 -17.34 -14.64 -60.79
N LYS A 860 -16.14 -14.10 -60.51
CA LYS A 860 -15.01 -14.03 -61.45
C LYS A 860 -13.97 -15.12 -61.26
N ILE A 861 -14.24 -16.15 -60.45
CA ILE A 861 -13.32 -17.27 -60.23
C ILE A 861 -13.00 -17.98 -61.56
N GLN A 862 -14.00 -18.23 -62.40
CA GLN A 862 -13.78 -18.89 -63.70
C GLN A 862 -12.92 -18.01 -64.62
N GLU A 863 -13.19 -16.71 -64.66
CA GLU A 863 -12.41 -15.73 -65.44
C GLU A 863 -10.93 -15.71 -65.02
N LEU A 864 -10.65 -15.83 -63.71
CA LEU A 864 -9.29 -15.94 -63.20
C LEU A 864 -8.61 -17.23 -63.67
N LEU A 865 -9.30 -18.37 -63.59
CA LEU A 865 -8.76 -19.66 -64.02
C LEU A 865 -8.45 -19.69 -65.52
N ASP A 866 -9.33 -19.14 -66.34
CA ASP A 866 -9.15 -19.07 -67.80
C ASP A 866 -7.99 -18.13 -68.19
N ALA A 867 -7.75 -17.08 -67.39
CA ALA A 867 -6.65 -16.15 -67.62
C ALA A 867 -5.26 -16.74 -67.36
N VAL A 868 -5.13 -17.83 -66.59
CA VAL A 868 -3.84 -18.42 -66.21
C VAL A 868 -2.99 -18.75 -67.44
N ALA A 869 -3.58 -19.35 -68.48
CA ALA A 869 -2.87 -19.74 -69.70
C ALA A 869 -2.20 -18.56 -70.42
N GLY A 870 -2.84 -17.39 -70.43
CA GLY A 870 -2.32 -16.19 -71.10
C GLY A 870 -1.31 -15.40 -70.26
N LYS A 871 -1.10 -15.80 -69.00
CA LYS A 871 -0.20 -15.17 -68.03
C LYS A 871 1.03 -16.02 -67.69
N LEU A 872 1.04 -17.27 -68.15
CA LEU A 872 2.21 -18.16 -68.24
C LEU A 872 2.93 -17.88 -69.55
#